data_AF-A0A1B8EUH2-F1
#
_entry.id   AF-A0A1B8EUH2-F1
#
_cell.length_a   1.000
_cell.length_b   1.000
_cell.length_c   1.000
_cell.angle_alpha   90.00
_cell.angle_beta   90.00
_cell.angle_gamma   90.00
#
_symmetry.space_group_name_H-M   'P 1'
#
loop_
_entity.id
_entity.type
_entity.pdbx_description
1 polymer ?
#
loop_
_entity_poly.entity_id
_entity_poly.type
_entity_poly.pdbx_seq_one_letter_code
_entity_poly.pdbx_strand_id
1 'polypeptide(L)'
;MPPWYNIELPSLHHYDNPPDLDVADERNPSPQPHISDSRTHNAPWASRGTLNDSTDNLWRTDSPPSTAAGHQDARTPILNQHETFRCSVGTKSPLQSKRERFLMTWLTCAAAIVSTIFSVYYSYTVLVSDKAVPQALSLSPGKTVMAINVLSHVVAYLLWSLITDANEELRWSLACRPQGVTLTSFLVLSRATPLHGVAYLCTVWGGHILWALQKIIAMGLVTLLGLVLITDVTFKNMYTAVHFAAAVPVVAGLAPLSIEFLPYVLPSLISVYAGSYTYGFLTDPRFVANMEPINCKGDTCLSVFLPGGLHTVRVASGDKNSTLFKGELGDGKYESIIVNQAPGYQVEFYDLPDNYKFKNEECTIYMDEIGFSNYGLYVCIATYGSDLLSGWTVCPTDAGVGNCGQNTTWTQKYPMDQATTTSMYKRYATVAYDAKNMSILSIERLTYPQATAIDADIIRTYFGIVMQDQPAFANSTAPAFSNASSTTPVFKNNREAANACTSYTVQYGIFWILSLYRSDFSSYADGGLAVLRGFLSIPLQFSTEIWQQAAMDTLPDDLRVDAQLSRVSYRALIQAWTVYIFGGSAFIVLAWCIGCLWWCYLGPYTPNSSYFPEIDITSKGTSPAAAVRRSDGNYAPSMRSGRVSSRTLHYPQFGPFEKGVEQEEELEDLEYLMRKLGLGNGMSRAVVKGVKGKRIYCGAYLGEMGEADHIVIVTEKDRVRPLVENKLYC
;
A
#
# COMPACT_ATOMS: atom_id res chain seq x y z
N MET A 1 17.79 10.96 41.69
CA MET A 1 17.32 10.43 40.40
C MET A 1 15.91 10.95 40.16
N PRO A 2 15.68 11.78 39.13
CA PRO A 2 14.36 12.34 38.85
C PRO A 2 13.53 11.42 37.93
N PRO A 3 12.18 11.56 37.89
CA PRO A 3 11.23 10.49 37.53
C PRO A 3 10.97 10.30 36.01
N TRP A 4 11.90 10.68 35.14
CA TRP A 4 11.71 10.70 33.68
C TRP A 4 12.20 9.43 32.97
N TYR A 5 12.73 8.45 33.72
CA TYR A 5 13.43 7.30 33.13
C TYR A 5 12.54 6.14 32.66
N ASN A 6 11.22 6.22 32.82
CA ASN A 6 10.28 5.14 32.45
C ASN A 6 9.25 5.61 31.43
N ILE A 7 9.70 6.20 30.32
CA ILE A 7 8.91 6.24 29.10
C ILE A 7 9.61 5.30 28.11
N GLU A 8 8.96 4.16 27.83
CA GLU A 8 9.31 3.33 26.70
C GLU A 8 9.22 4.19 25.43
N LEU A 9 10.38 4.50 24.84
CA LEU A 9 10.49 5.15 23.55
C LEU A 9 9.78 4.27 22.50
N PRO A 10 8.80 4.78 21.75
CA PRO A 10 8.40 4.12 20.51
C PRO A 10 9.59 4.19 19.56
N SER A 11 10.00 3.03 19.04
CA SER A 11 11.06 2.90 18.05
C SER A 11 10.86 3.88 16.90
N LEU A 12 11.81 4.78 16.69
CA LEU A 12 11.94 5.58 15.48
C LEU A 12 12.04 4.63 14.29
N HIS A 13 11.01 4.59 13.44
CA HIS A 13 11.15 4.03 12.10
C HIS A 13 11.93 5.03 11.24
N HIS A 14 13.17 4.65 10.93
CA HIS A 14 13.97 5.21 9.85
C HIS A 14 13.21 5.01 8.53
N TYR A 15 12.95 6.08 7.79
CA TYR A 15 12.49 6.00 6.41
C TYR A 15 13.72 5.79 5.52
N ASP A 16 14.09 4.53 5.32
CA ASP A 16 14.94 4.10 4.21
C ASP A 16 14.18 3.05 3.40
N ASN A 17 14.04 3.28 2.09
CA ASN A 17 13.64 2.24 1.15
C ASN A 17 14.72 1.14 1.13
N PRO A 18 14.39 -0.16 1.26
CA PRO A 18 15.38 -1.21 1.06
C PRO A 18 15.32 -1.81 -0.36
N PRO A 19 16.45 -2.28 -0.92
CA PRO A 19 16.45 -3.36 -1.88
C PRO A 19 16.31 -4.72 -1.17
N ASP A 20 15.82 -5.70 -1.92
CA ASP A 20 15.57 -7.11 -1.58
C ASP A 20 16.52 -7.74 -0.56
N LEU A 21 15.96 -8.49 0.41
CA LEU A 21 16.52 -9.75 0.94
C LEU A 21 15.53 -10.50 1.86
N ASP A 22 15.30 -11.76 1.52
CA ASP A 22 14.53 -12.78 2.23
C ASP A 22 15.07 -13.07 3.65
N VAL A 23 14.21 -13.10 4.68
CA VAL A 23 14.45 -13.91 5.89
C VAL A 23 13.12 -14.44 6.47
N ALA A 24 13.22 -15.68 6.94
CA ALA A 24 12.20 -16.64 7.31
C ALA A 24 11.40 -16.38 8.60
N ASP A 25 10.29 -17.12 8.64
CA ASP A 25 9.31 -17.43 9.67
C ASP A 25 9.94 -17.97 10.99
N GLU A 26 9.60 -17.38 12.15
CA GLU A 26 9.66 -18.06 13.45
C GLU A 26 8.47 -17.65 14.36
N ARG A 27 7.58 -18.62 14.59
CA ARG A 27 6.59 -18.65 15.67
C ARG A 27 7.21 -19.28 16.93
N ASN A 28 7.20 -18.58 18.07
CA ASN A 28 6.58 -19.07 19.32
C ASN A 28 6.77 -18.07 20.50
N PRO A 29 5.77 -17.90 21.38
CA PRO A 29 5.89 -17.08 22.59
C PRO A 29 6.32 -17.92 23.82
N SER A 30 7.14 -17.33 24.68
CA SER A 30 7.50 -17.86 26.01
C SER A 30 6.56 -17.35 27.12
N PRO A 31 6.44 -18.06 28.26
CA PRO A 31 5.34 -17.89 29.22
C PRO A 31 5.68 -16.98 30.41
N GLN A 32 4.64 -16.36 31.00
CA GLN A 32 4.71 -15.61 32.25
C GLN A 32 4.59 -16.53 33.49
N PRO A 33 5.19 -16.17 34.65
CA PRO A 33 5.03 -16.91 35.89
C PRO A 33 3.87 -16.38 36.75
N HIS A 34 3.04 -17.30 37.26
CA HIS A 34 2.01 -17.04 38.26
C HIS A 34 2.58 -17.12 39.69
N ILE A 35 2.19 -16.14 40.52
CA ILE A 35 2.33 -16.16 41.99
C ILE A 35 0.95 -16.52 42.55
N SER A 36 0.86 -17.58 43.36
CA SER A 36 -0.26 -17.81 44.26
C SER A 36 0.12 -18.66 45.47
N ASP A 37 -0.30 -18.15 46.63
CA ASP A 37 -0.12 -18.67 47.98
C ASP A 37 -0.61 -20.11 48.21
N SER A 38 -0.01 -20.77 49.19
CA SER A 38 -0.57 -21.99 49.80
C SER A 38 -0.58 -21.88 51.33
N ARG A 39 -1.76 -22.14 51.92
CA ARG A 39 -1.96 -22.48 53.32
C ARG A 39 -2.60 -23.87 53.42
N THR A 40 -1.76 -24.81 53.84
CA THR A 40 -1.94 -25.86 54.86
C THR A 40 -3.31 -26.45 55.25
N HIS A 41 -3.32 -27.79 55.22
CA HIS A 41 -3.80 -28.75 56.24
C HIS A 41 -5.31 -28.97 56.48
N ASN A 42 -5.85 -30.14 56.08
CA ASN A 42 -5.93 -31.36 56.92
C ASN A 42 -6.72 -32.50 56.25
N ALA A 43 -6.27 -33.72 56.53
CA ALA A 43 -6.65 -35.03 55.97
C ALA A 43 -7.74 -35.73 56.85
N PRO A 44 -7.98 -37.07 56.84
CA PRO A 44 -8.08 -38.11 55.79
C PRO A 44 -9.25 -39.13 56.01
N TRP A 45 -9.22 -40.23 55.23
CA TRP A 45 -9.79 -41.59 55.41
C TRP A 45 -11.13 -41.86 54.70
N ALA A 46 -11.37 -42.99 54.03
CA ALA A 46 -10.62 -44.17 53.56
C ALA A 46 -11.62 -44.85 52.55
N SER A 47 -11.35 -45.83 51.69
CA SER A 47 -10.43 -46.96 51.67
C SER A 47 -10.63 -47.71 50.34
N ARG A 48 -9.56 -48.41 49.89
CA ARG A 48 -9.55 -49.66 49.08
C ARG A 48 -10.14 -49.60 47.65
N GLY A 49 -9.48 -50.11 46.62
CA GLY A 49 -8.30 -50.97 46.54
C GLY A 49 -7.85 -51.05 45.08
N THR A 50 -6.54 -51.02 44.97
CA THR A 50 -5.67 -51.12 43.80
C THR A 50 -5.59 -52.53 43.21
N LEU A 51 -5.19 -52.60 41.94
CA LEU A 51 -3.99 -53.27 41.37
C LEU A 51 -4.37 -53.91 40.02
N ASN A 52 -3.88 -53.36 38.90
CA ASN A 52 -2.64 -53.73 38.19
C ASN A 52 -3.01 -54.60 36.97
N ASP A 53 -2.30 -54.62 35.85
CA ASP A 53 -1.07 -54.01 35.33
C ASP A 53 -1.15 -54.34 33.82
N SER A 54 -1.09 -53.36 32.92
CA SER A 54 0.11 -52.86 32.22
C SER A 54 0.56 -53.63 30.96
N THR A 55 0.76 -52.81 29.92
CA THR A 55 1.75 -52.84 28.84
C THR A 55 1.60 -53.76 27.62
N ASP A 56 1.31 -53.10 26.49
CA ASP A 56 2.11 -53.00 25.24
C ASP A 56 2.65 -54.25 24.54
N ASN A 57 2.32 -54.40 23.23
CA ASN A 57 3.29 -54.23 22.12
C ASN A 57 2.78 -54.69 20.72
N LEU A 58 3.11 -53.85 19.72
CA LEU A 58 3.61 -54.09 18.34
C LEU A 58 2.91 -54.99 17.28
N TRP A 59 2.63 -54.33 16.12
CA TRP A 59 2.71 -54.69 14.69
C TRP A 59 2.67 -56.16 14.16
N ARG A 60 1.74 -56.49 13.24
CA ARG A 60 1.91 -56.64 11.75
C ARG A 60 0.80 -57.48 11.07
N THR A 61 0.29 -56.94 9.96
CA THR A 61 -0.07 -57.48 8.62
C THR A 61 -0.53 -58.94 8.36
N ASP A 62 -1.54 -58.98 7.47
CA ASP A 62 -1.85 -59.93 6.37
C ASP A 62 -2.93 -61.03 6.53
N SER A 63 -4.00 -60.81 5.74
CA SER A 63 -4.83 -61.72 4.92
C SER A 63 -5.15 -63.14 5.37
N PRO A 64 -6.42 -63.60 5.22
CA PRO A 64 -6.75 -65.02 5.15
C PRO A 64 -7.03 -65.52 3.70
N PRO A 65 -6.93 -66.85 3.47
CA PRO A 65 -6.78 -67.45 2.15
C PRO A 65 -8.01 -68.21 1.65
N SER A 66 -7.90 -68.63 0.39
CA SER A 66 -8.73 -69.57 -0.38
C SER A 66 -8.86 -70.97 0.22
N THR A 67 -9.94 -71.71 -0.09
CA THR A 67 -9.88 -72.98 -0.86
C THR A 67 -11.27 -73.54 -1.21
N ALA A 68 -11.28 -74.41 -2.20
CA ALA A 68 -12.38 -74.82 -3.06
C ALA A 68 -12.97 -76.22 -2.78
N ALA A 69 -14.07 -76.50 -3.50
CA ALA A 69 -14.49 -77.78 -4.11
C ALA A 69 -15.62 -78.59 -3.46
N GLY A 70 -16.65 -78.93 -4.28
CA GLY A 70 -17.54 -80.09 -4.05
C GLY A 70 -18.97 -80.05 -4.62
N HIS A 71 -19.10 -80.37 -5.92
CA HIS A 71 -20.18 -81.10 -6.63
C HIS A 71 -21.72 -80.81 -6.55
N GLN A 72 -22.27 -80.61 -7.77
CA GLN A 72 -23.52 -81.12 -8.40
C GLN A 72 -24.90 -80.80 -7.78
N ASP A 73 -25.73 -80.03 -8.51
CA ASP A 73 -26.81 -80.61 -9.33
C ASP A 73 -27.53 -79.60 -10.25
N ALA A 74 -28.16 -80.16 -11.28
CA ALA A 74 -28.67 -79.54 -12.50
C ALA A 74 -29.89 -78.59 -12.34
N ARG A 75 -29.88 -77.49 -13.10
CA ARG A 75 -30.92 -77.11 -14.09
C ARG A 75 -30.57 -75.78 -14.77
N THR A 76 -30.37 -75.86 -16.09
CA THR A 76 -30.38 -74.72 -17.01
C THR A 76 -31.78 -74.14 -17.16
N PRO A 77 -31.89 -72.83 -17.47
CA PRO A 77 -32.75 -72.43 -18.57
C PRO A 77 -31.90 -71.84 -19.69
N ILE A 78 -32.15 -72.38 -20.88
CA ILE A 78 -31.66 -71.94 -22.17
C ILE A 78 -32.18 -70.52 -22.41
N LEU A 79 -31.29 -69.54 -22.52
CA LEU A 79 -31.57 -68.28 -23.21
C LEU A 79 -30.55 -68.12 -24.34
N ASN A 80 -31.01 -68.38 -25.55
CA ASN A 80 -30.29 -68.08 -26.78
C ASN A 80 -30.11 -66.57 -26.89
N GLN A 81 -28.87 -66.09 -26.86
CA GLN A 81 -28.53 -64.83 -27.51
C GLN A 81 -27.06 -64.84 -27.95
N HIS A 82 -26.88 -65.07 -29.25
CA HIS A 82 -25.74 -64.54 -29.99
C HIS A 82 -25.81 -63.00 -29.92
N GLU A 83 -25.26 -62.40 -28.88
CA GLU A 83 -24.89 -60.99 -28.93
C GLU A 83 -23.51 -60.89 -29.57
N THR A 84 -23.53 -60.65 -30.88
CA THR A 84 -22.41 -60.02 -31.59
C THR A 84 -22.05 -58.73 -30.85
N PHE A 85 -20.81 -58.63 -30.35
CA PHE A 85 -20.19 -57.37 -29.99
C PHE A 85 -20.35 -56.38 -31.15
N ARG A 86 -21.34 -55.49 -31.07
CA ARG A 86 -21.43 -54.31 -31.93
C ARG A 86 -20.27 -53.40 -31.52
N CYS A 87 -19.31 -53.20 -32.41
CA CYS A 87 -18.49 -52.00 -32.36
C CYS A 87 -19.46 -50.81 -32.31
N SER A 88 -19.36 -50.01 -31.25
CA SER A 88 -19.97 -48.70 -31.12
C SER A 88 -19.74 -47.91 -32.40
N VAL A 89 -20.78 -47.76 -33.20
CA VAL A 89 -20.86 -46.68 -34.21
C VAL A 89 -20.82 -45.40 -33.39
N GLY A 90 -19.82 -44.54 -33.66
CA GLY A 90 -19.51 -43.36 -32.85
C GLY A 90 -20.76 -42.61 -32.41
N THR A 91 -20.85 -42.34 -31.11
CA THR A 91 -21.94 -41.57 -30.51
C THR A 91 -22.00 -40.18 -31.14
N LYS A 92 -22.94 -39.98 -32.07
CA LYS A 92 -23.25 -38.69 -32.68
C LYS A 92 -23.67 -37.72 -31.57
N SER A 93 -22.84 -36.72 -31.27
CA SER A 93 -23.19 -35.70 -30.28
C SER A 93 -24.21 -34.73 -30.88
N PRO A 94 -25.41 -34.57 -30.28
CA PRO A 94 -26.44 -33.69 -30.83
C PRO A 94 -26.00 -32.23 -30.73
N LEU A 95 -26.18 -31.47 -31.81
CA LEU A 95 -25.97 -30.03 -31.83
C LEU A 95 -26.89 -29.32 -30.83
N GLN A 96 -26.32 -28.57 -29.88
CA GLN A 96 -27.10 -27.72 -28.98
C GLN A 96 -27.52 -26.43 -29.69
N SER A 97 -28.60 -25.82 -29.20
CA SER A 97 -28.99 -24.49 -29.66
C SER A 97 -27.88 -23.48 -29.32
N LYS A 98 -27.65 -22.49 -30.21
CA LYS A 98 -26.65 -21.43 -29.96
C LYS A 98 -26.89 -20.73 -28.61
N ARG A 99 -28.16 -20.57 -28.22
CA ARG A 99 -28.53 -19.92 -26.96
C ARG A 99 -28.05 -20.71 -25.75
N GLU A 100 -28.28 -22.02 -25.68
CA GLU A 100 -27.88 -22.85 -24.54
C GLU A 100 -26.37 -22.98 -24.43
N ARG A 101 -25.68 -23.10 -25.58
CA ARG A 101 -24.22 -23.19 -25.62
C ARG A 101 -23.54 -21.92 -25.10
N PHE A 102 -23.91 -20.76 -25.63
CA PHE A 102 -23.26 -19.49 -25.25
C PHE A 102 -23.77 -18.93 -23.93
N LEU A 103 -24.83 -19.50 -23.32
CA LEU A 103 -25.45 -18.98 -22.11
C LEU A 103 -24.43 -18.79 -20.98
N MET A 104 -23.64 -19.83 -20.68
CA MET A 104 -22.64 -19.77 -19.60
C MET A 104 -21.54 -18.75 -19.89
N THR A 105 -21.06 -18.68 -21.14
CA THR A 105 -20.03 -17.72 -21.52
C THR A 105 -20.54 -16.27 -21.47
N TRP A 106 -21.81 -16.04 -21.85
CA TRP A 106 -22.46 -14.74 -21.69
C TRP A 106 -22.70 -14.38 -20.22
N LEU A 107 -23.03 -15.35 -19.36
CA LEU A 107 -23.12 -15.13 -17.92
C LEU A 107 -21.77 -14.75 -17.30
N THR A 108 -20.69 -15.45 -17.68
CA THR A 108 -19.32 -15.10 -17.28
C THR A 108 -18.95 -13.70 -17.78
N CYS A 109 -19.32 -13.35 -19.01
CA CYS A 109 -19.12 -12.01 -19.56
C CYS A 109 -19.87 -10.94 -18.76
N ALA A 110 -21.15 -11.17 -18.44
CA ALA A 110 -21.95 -10.25 -17.63
C ALA A 110 -21.37 -10.08 -16.23
N ALA A 111 -20.97 -11.17 -15.58
CA ALA A 111 -20.31 -11.15 -14.27
C ALA A 111 -18.96 -10.37 -14.34
N ALA A 112 -18.17 -10.58 -15.39
CA ALA A 112 -16.91 -9.87 -15.59
C ALA A 112 -17.11 -8.36 -15.80
N ILE A 113 -18.13 -7.95 -16.55
CA ILE A 113 -18.48 -6.53 -16.75
C ILE A 113 -18.89 -5.90 -15.42
N VAL A 114 -19.85 -6.49 -14.70
CA VAL A 114 -20.35 -5.94 -13.43
C VAL A 114 -19.23 -5.85 -12.40
N SER A 115 -18.43 -6.91 -12.28
CA SER A 115 -17.28 -6.94 -11.36
C SER A 115 -16.24 -5.87 -11.72
N THR A 116 -15.90 -5.70 -13.01
CA THR A 116 -14.93 -4.69 -13.46
C THR A 116 -15.42 -3.27 -13.18
N ILE A 117 -16.69 -2.96 -13.47
CA ILE A 117 -17.29 -1.65 -13.19
C ILE A 117 -17.26 -1.36 -11.69
N PHE A 118 -17.69 -2.31 -10.87
CA PHE A 118 -17.68 -2.16 -9.42
C PHE A 118 -16.25 -1.98 -8.88
N SER A 119 -15.29 -2.74 -9.40
CA SER A 119 -13.88 -2.64 -9.03
C SER A 119 -13.28 -1.28 -9.31
N VAL A 120 -13.51 -0.75 -10.52
CA VAL A 120 -13.04 0.59 -10.89
C VAL A 120 -13.70 1.66 -10.04
N TYR A 121 -15.02 1.58 -9.84
CA TYR A 121 -15.76 2.51 -9.00
C TYR A 121 -15.28 2.50 -7.55
N TYR A 122 -15.12 1.31 -6.96
CA TYR A 122 -14.69 1.13 -5.57
C TYR A 122 -13.25 1.63 -5.38
N SER A 123 -12.31 1.18 -6.22
CA SER A 123 -10.90 1.61 -6.15
C SER A 123 -10.75 3.11 -6.37
N TYR A 124 -11.49 3.71 -7.31
CA TYR A 124 -11.46 5.15 -7.53
C TYR A 124 -12.01 5.93 -6.32
N THR A 125 -13.16 5.51 -5.79
CA THR A 125 -13.80 6.20 -4.67
C THR A 125 -12.97 6.10 -3.39
N VAL A 126 -12.39 4.94 -3.12
CA VAL A 126 -11.71 4.67 -1.84
C VAL A 126 -10.22 5.01 -1.86
N LEU A 127 -9.51 4.82 -2.98
CA LEU A 127 -8.07 5.04 -3.04
C LEU A 127 -7.63 6.29 -3.83
N VAL A 128 -8.49 6.87 -4.66
CA VAL A 128 -8.11 8.02 -5.51
C VAL A 128 -8.86 9.29 -5.14
N SER A 129 -10.14 9.19 -4.78
CA SER A 129 -10.97 10.37 -4.50
C SER A 129 -10.58 11.05 -3.19
N ASP A 130 -10.32 12.36 -3.29
CA ASP A 130 -10.12 13.24 -2.13
C ASP A 130 -11.41 13.49 -1.32
N LYS A 131 -12.56 13.07 -1.85
CA LYS A 131 -13.85 13.23 -1.17
C LYS A 131 -13.97 12.27 0.01
N ALA A 132 -14.83 12.63 0.95
CA ALA A 132 -15.19 11.76 2.05
C ALA A 132 -15.78 10.45 1.51
N VAL A 133 -15.21 9.33 1.95
CA VAL A 133 -15.72 8.00 1.58
C VAL A 133 -17.10 7.83 2.23
N PRO A 134 -18.12 7.41 1.47
CA PRO A 134 -19.42 7.08 2.05
C PRO A 134 -19.25 6.07 3.18
N GLN A 135 -19.99 6.23 4.28
CA GLN A 135 -19.83 5.39 5.46
C GLN A 135 -20.01 3.88 5.16
N ALA A 136 -20.84 3.54 4.16
CA ALA A 136 -21.02 2.17 3.68
C ALA A 136 -19.77 1.53 3.05
N LEU A 137 -18.84 2.34 2.53
CA LEU A 137 -17.59 1.90 1.89
C LEU A 137 -16.36 2.16 2.76
N SER A 138 -16.55 2.76 3.94
CA SER A 138 -15.48 3.10 4.87
C SER A 138 -14.98 1.83 5.57
N LEU A 139 -13.79 1.36 5.17
CA LEU A 139 -13.07 0.25 5.77
C LEU A 139 -11.74 0.75 6.33
N SER A 140 -11.23 0.08 7.36
CA SER A 140 -9.86 0.31 7.85
C SER A 140 -8.85 0.02 6.73
N PRO A 141 -7.71 0.73 6.62
CA PRO A 141 -6.77 0.60 5.50
C PRO A 141 -6.36 -0.83 5.16
N GLY A 142 -6.05 -1.66 6.16
CA GLY A 142 -5.71 -3.08 5.92
C GLY A 142 -6.85 -3.87 5.27
N LYS A 143 -8.10 -3.64 5.71
CA LYS A 143 -9.30 -4.27 5.11
C LYS A 143 -9.60 -3.71 3.73
N THR A 144 -9.33 -2.43 3.48
CA THR A 144 -9.47 -1.80 2.16
C THR A 144 -8.52 -2.43 1.15
N VAL A 145 -7.23 -2.53 1.50
CA VAL A 145 -6.22 -3.17 0.64
C VAL A 145 -6.58 -4.63 0.38
N MET A 146 -7.02 -5.37 1.41
CA MET A 146 -7.51 -6.74 1.26
C MET A 146 -8.71 -6.83 0.32
N ALA A 147 -9.71 -5.95 0.47
CA ALA A 147 -10.91 -5.94 -0.36
C ALA A 147 -10.56 -5.70 -1.84
N ILE A 148 -9.63 -4.77 -2.10
CA ILE A 148 -9.19 -4.46 -3.47
C ILE A 148 -8.39 -5.60 -4.07
N ASN A 149 -7.55 -6.27 -3.27
CA ASN A 149 -6.80 -7.44 -3.72
C ASN A 149 -7.74 -8.61 -4.07
N VAL A 150 -8.73 -8.89 -3.23
CA VAL A 150 -9.74 -9.92 -3.53
C VAL A 150 -10.50 -9.58 -4.80
N LEU A 151 -10.91 -8.31 -4.92
CA LEU A 151 -11.72 -7.85 -6.04
C LEU A 151 -10.93 -7.85 -7.37
N SER A 152 -9.66 -7.45 -7.35
CA SER A 152 -8.77 -7.50 -8.53
C SER A 152 -8.53 -8.95 -8.99
N HIS A 153 -8.35 -9.89 -8.06
CA HIS A 153 -8.22 -11.31 -8.38
C HIS A 153 -9.50 -11.91 -8.95
N VAL A 154 -10.68 -11.53 -8.44
CA VAL A 154 -11.97 -11.96 -9.01
C VAL A 154 -12.12 -11.47 -10.46
N VAL A 155 -11.80 -10.20 -10.74
CA VAL A 155 -11.81 -9.67 -12.12
C VAL A 155 -10.83 -10.44 -13.01
N ALA A 156 -9.58 -10.62 -12.55
CA ALA A 156 -8.57 -11.34 -13.31
C ALA A 156 -9.00 -12.79 -13.63
N TYR A 157 -9.56 -13.50 -12.65
CA TYR A 157 -10.07 -14.86 -12.85
C TYR A 157 -11.21 -14.91 -13.88
N LEU A 158 -12.19 -14.01 -13.79
CA LEU A 158 -13.31 -13.95 -14.72
C LEU A 158 -12.85 -13.62 -16.14
N LEU A 159 -11.92 -12.67 -16.30
CA LEU A 159 -11.35 -12.32 -17.60
C LEU A 159 -10.50 -13.47 -18.18
N TRP A 160 -9.72 -14.16 -17.35
CA TRP A 160 -8.94 -15.32 -17.77
C TRP A 160 -9.85 -16.44 -18.31
N SER A 161 -10.93 -16.75 -17.59
CA SER A 161 -11.94 -17.71 -18.05
C SER A 161 -12.55 -17.25 -19.38
N LEU A 162 -12.97 -15.98 -19.46
CA LEU A 162 -13.65 -15.45 -20.63
C LEU A 162 -12.75 -15.44 -21.89
N ILE A 163 -11.48 -15.06 -21.78
CA ILE A 163 -10.51 -15.13 -22.89
C ILE A 163 -10.34 -16.57 -23.35
N THR A 164 -10.21 -17.49 -22.41
CA THR A 164 -10.00 -18.91 -22.70
C THR A 164 -11.21 -19.48 -23.44
N ASP A 165 -12.42 -19.16 -22.98
CA ASP A 165 -13.67 -19.60 -23.59
C ASP A 165 -13.88 -18.95 -24.97
N ALA A 166 -13.61 -17.64 -25.10
CA ALA A 166 -13.74 -16.93 -26.37
C ALA A 166 -12.77 -17.46 -27.44
N ASN A 167 -11.53 -17.78 -27.07
CA ASN A 167 -10.56 -18.38 -27.99
C ASN A 167 -10.98 -19.80 -28.42
N GLU A 168 -11.51 -20.58 -27.48
CA GLU A 168 -12.01 -21.93 -27.74
C GLU A 168 -13.22 -21.91 -28.69
N GLU A 169 -14.13 -20.96 -28.52
CA GLU A 169 -15.25 -20.75 -29.43
C GLU A 169 -14.80 -20.26 -30.81
N LEU A 170 -13.84 -19.34 -30.85
CA LEU A 170 -13.24 -18.85 -32.08
C LEU A 170 -12.52 -19.96 -32.85
N ARG A 171 -11.83 -20.88 -32.14
CA ARG A 171 -11.17 -22.07 -32.72
C ARG A 171 -12.14 -22.88 -33.56
N TRP A 172 -13.30 -23.22 -32.98
CA TRP A 172 -14.32 -24.01 -33.66
C TRP A 172 -15.04 -23.22 -34.76
N SER A 173 -15.30 -21.93 -34.53
CA SER A 173 -15.91 -21.05 -35.55
C SER A 173 -15.04 -20.94 -36.81
N LEU A 174 -13.71 -20.85 -36.64
CA LEU A 174 -12.75 -20.82 -37.75
C LEU A 174 -12.68 -22.17 -38.47
N ALA A 175 -12.74 -23.28 -37.75
CA ALA A 175 -12.73 -24.62 -38.35
C ALA A 175 -13.97 -24.91 -39.21
N CYS A 176 -15.12 -24.32 -38.86
CA CYS A 176 -16.37 -24.46 -39.62
C CYS A 176 -16.47 -23.57 -40.87
N ARG A 177 -15.44 -22.76 -41.19
CA ARG A 177 -15.46 -21.91 -42.39
C ARG A 177 -15.16 -22.73 -43.65
N PRO A 178 -15.62 -22.29 -44.85
CA PRO A 178 -15.32 -22.97 -46.12
C PRO A 178 -13.83 -23.13 -46.41
N GLN A 179 -13.01 -22.21 -45.90
CA GLN A 179 -11.56 -22.24 -46.08
C GLN A 179 -10.82 -23.12 -45.04
N GLY A 180 -11.53 -23.59 -44.01
CA GLY A 180 -10.95 -24.29 -42.85
C GLY A 180 -9.97 -23.41 -42.05
N VAL A 181 -9.31 -24.02 -41.08
CA VAL A 181 -8.29 -23.37 -40.24
C VAL A 181 -6.98 -24.15 -40.29
N THR A 182 -5.84 -23.45 -40.26
CA THR A 182 -4.55 -24.15 -40.17
C THR A 182 -4.45 -24.86 -38.83
N LEU A 183 -3.87 -26.05 -38.82
CA LEU A 183 -3.68 -26.84 -37.59
C LEU A 183 -2.84 -26.08 -36.55
N THR A 184 -1.90 -25.21 -37.00
CA THR A 184 -1.18 -24.30 -36.10
C THR A 184 -2.09 -23.28 -35.41
N SER A 185 -3.00 -22.62 -36.15
CA SER A 185 -3.94 -21.65 -35.56
C SER A 185 -4.96 -22.34 -34.65
N PHE A 186 -5.38 -23.54 -35.03
CA PHE A 186 -6.28 -24.38 -34.23
C PHE A 186 -5.65 -24.76 -32.88
N LEU A 187 -4.37 -25.15 -32.89
CA LEU A 187 -3.63 -25.45 -31.66
C LEU A 187 -3.39 -24.19 -30.81
N VAL A 188 -3.05 -23.06 -31.42
CA VAL A 188 -2.84 -21.79 -30.70
C VAL A 188 -4.09 -21.38 -29.90
N LEU A 189 -5.27 -21.45 -30.54
CA LEU A 189 -6.53 -21.02 -29.94
C LEU A 189 -7.11 -22.03 -28.94
N SER A 190 -6.62 -23.27 -28.92
CA SER A 190 -7.09 -24.31 -28.01
C SER A 190 -6.90 -23.93 -26.54
N ARG A 191 -7.91 -24.23 -25.72
CA ARG A 191 -7.81 -24.16 -24.24
C ARG A 191 -6.69 -25.05 -23.69
N ALA A 192 -6.45 -26.22 -24.29
CA ALA A 192 -5.45 -27.18 -23.83
C ALA A 192 -3.99 -26.74 -24.07
N THR A 193 -3.78 -25.71 -24.90
CA THR A 193 -2.42 -25.24 -25.20
C THR A 193 -2.00 -24.18 -24.17
N PRO A 194 -1.07 -24.50 -23.24
CA PRO A 194 -0.58 -23.55 -22.25
C PRO A 194 0.24 -22.44 -22.92
N LEU A 195 0.44 -21.32 -22.22
CA LEU A 195 1.17 -20.16 -22.74
C LEU A 195 2.57 -20.53 -23.25
N HIS A 196 3.26 -21.45 -22.59
CA HIS A 196 4.58 -21.91 -23.04
C HIS A 196 4.51 -22.67 -24.38
N GLY A 197 3.45 -23.44 -24.61
CA GLY A 197 3.16 -24.09 -25.89
C GLY A 197 2.82 -23.08 -26.99
N VAL A 198 2.07 -22.03 -26.67
CA VAL A 198 1.77 -20.93 -27.61
C VAL A 198 3.05 -20.17 -27.99
N ALA A 199 3.90 -19.86 -27.01
CA ALA A 199 5.20 -19.22 -27.25
C ALA A 199 6.10 -20.08 -28.14
N TYR A 200 6.09 -21.40 -27.95
CA TYR A 200 6.79 -22.31 -28.83
C TYR A 200 6.24 -22.28 -30.26
N LEU A 201 4.92 -22.23 -30.44
CA LEU A 201 4.27 -22.13 -31.76
C LEU A 201 4.59 -20.81 -32.48
N CYS A 202 4.95 -19.74 -31.77
CA CYS A 202 5.48 -18.50 -32.37
C CYS A 202 6.81 -18.70 -33.12
N THR A 203 7.60 -19.72 -32.79
CA THR A 203 8.86 -20.01 -33.50
C THR A 203 8.64 -20.53 -34.93
N VAL A 204 7.40 -20.92 -35.24
CA VAL A 204 7.00 -21.41 -36.56
C VAL A 204 6.44 -20.25 -37.35
N TRP A 205 7.08 -19.91 -38.47
CA TRP A 205 6.58 -18.88 -39.37
C TRP A 205 5.22 -19.25 -39.98
N GLY A 206 4.25 -18.35 -39.85
CA GLY A 206 2.90 -18.48 -40.42
C GLY A 206 1.93 -17.42 -39.89
N GLY A 207 0.75 -17.31 -40.51
CA GLY A 207 -0.29 -16.36 -40.09
C GLY A 207 -0.87 -16.62 -38.69
N HIS A 208 -0.65 -17.81 -38.12
CA HIS A 208 -1.04 -18.17 -36.75
C HIS A 208 -0.28 -17.36 -35.67
N ILE A 209 0.84 -16.72 -36.03
CA ILE A 209 1.62 -15.86 -35.11
C ILE A 209 0.76 -14.73 -34.57
N LEU A 210 -0.15 -14.15 -35.37
CA LEU A 210 -1.03 -13.08 -34.91
C LEU A 210 -1.95 -13.55 -33.79
N TRP A 211 -2.56 -14.74 -33.92
CA TRP A 211 -3.36 -15.36 -32.88
C TRP A 211 -2.53 -15.73 -31.64
N ALA A 212 -1.29 -16.16 -31.85
CA ALA A 212 -0.39 -16.54 -30.76
C ALA A 212 0.03 -15.32 -29.94
N LEU A 213 0.41 -14.22 -30.60
CA LEU A 213 0.71 -12.94 -29.96
C LEU A 213 -0.52 -12.37 -29.26
N GLN A 214 -1.70 -12.40 -29.89
CA GLN A 214 -2.94 -11.93 -29.27
C GLN A 214 -3.25 -12.70 -27.98
N LYS A 215 -3.15 -14.05 -27.99
CA LYS A 215 -3.39 -14.87 -26.79
C LYS A 215 -2.36 -14.61 -25.69
N ILE A 216 -1.08 -14.47 -26.03
CA ILE A 216 -0.01 -14.15 -25.06
C ILE A 216 -0.25 -12.76 -24.45
N ILE A 217 -0.51 -11.75 -25.27
CA ILE A 217 -0.72 -10.37 -24.81
C ILE A 217 -1.98 -10.29 -23.94
N ALA A 218 -3.11 -10.88 -24.37
CA ALA A 218 -4.36 -10.81 -23.61
C ALA A 218 -4.25 -11.52 -22.25
N MET A 219 -3.64 -12.70 -22.20
CA MET A 219 -3.45 -13.44 -20.95
C MET A 219 -2.40 -12.78 -20.05
N GLY A 220 -1.32 -12.24 -20.64
CA GLY A 220 -0.31 -11.46 -19.93
C GLY A 220 -0.88 -10.19 -19.29
N LEU A 221 -1.73 -9.45 -20.02
CA LEU A 221 -2.45 -8.29 -19.47
C LEU A 221 -3.31 -8.70 -18.27
N VAL A 222 -4.06 -9.81 -18.36
CA VAL A 222 -4.88 -10.29 -17.24
C VAL A 222 -4.05 -10.67 -16.02
N THR A 223 -2.87 -11.26 -16.19
CA THR A 223 -1.97 -11.55 -15.06
C THR A 223 -1.41 -10.29 -14.42
N LEU A 224 -1.11 -9.25 -15.21
CA LEU A 224 -0.58 -7.98 -14.71
C LEU A 224 -1.64 -7.13 -14.01
N LEU A 225 -2.92 -7.26 -14.38
CA LEU A 225 -4.05 -6.55 -13.74
C LEU A 225 -4.08 -6.71 -12.23
N GLY A 226 -3.74 -7.89 -11.70
CA GLY A 226 -3.72 -8.16 -10.26
C GLY A 226 -2.62 -7.38 -9.51
N LEU A 227 -1.53 -7.01 -10.19
CA LEU A 227 -0.38 -6.34 -9.60
C LEU A 227 -0.49 -4.81 -9.64
N VAL A 228 -1.08 -4.26 -10.71
CA VAL A 228 -1.12 -2.80 -10.96
C VAL A 228 -1.83 -2.00 -9.85
N LEU A 229 -2.83 -2.57 -9.19
CA LEU A 229 -3.55 -1.87 -8.11
C LEU A 229 -2.79 -1.86 -6.77
N ILE A 230 -1.68 -2.60 -6.66
CA ILE A 230 -0.85 -2.70 -5.45
C ILE A 230 0.43 -1.86 -5.58
N THR A 231 0.74 -1.35 -6.77
CA THR A 231 1.92 -0.50 -6.98
C THR A 231 1.72 0.88 -6.38
N ASP A 232 2.70 1.34 -5.59
CA ASP A 232 2.78 2.70 -5.04
C ASP A 232 1.59 3.10 -4.15
N VAL A 233 1.37 2.29 -3.09
CA VAL A 233 0.39 2.62 -2.05
C VAL A 233 1.03 3.56 -1.05
N THR A 234 0.47 4.76 -0.95
CA THR A 234 0.85 5.76 0.06
C THR A 234 -0.21 5.79 1.17
N PHE A 235 0.22 5.88 2.42
CA PHE A 235 -0.72 6.00 3.54
C PHE A 235 -0.72 7.44 4.05
N LYS A 236 -1.90 8.06 4.06
CA LYS A 236 -2.05 9.46 4.47
C LYS A 236 -3.29 9.67 5.33
N ASN A 237 -3.19 10.61 6.26
CA ASN A 237 -4.34 11.14 6.97
C ASN A 237 -5.14 12.05 6.03
N MET A 238 -6.39 11.67 5.78
CA MET A 238 -7.35 12.45 5.02
C MET A 238 -8.26 13.19 5.98
N TYR A 239 -8.32 14.50 5.81
CA TYR A 239 -9.12 15.39 6.65
C TYR A 239 -10.42 15.76 5.95
N THR A 240 -11.54 15.38 6.54
CA THR A 240 -12.87 15.66 5.99
C THR A 240 -13.57 16.74 6.80
N ALA A 241 -14.02 17.81 6.15
CA ALA A 241 -14.71 18.92 6.81
C ALA A 241 -16.02 18.44 7.48
N VAL A 242 -16.29 18.94 8.68
CA VAL A 242 -17.62 18.82 9.28
C VAL A 242 -18.56 19.83 8.61
N HIS A 243 -19.74 19.40 8.18
CA HIS A 243 -20.66 20.16 7.30
C HIS A 243 -20.95 21.62 7.71
N PHE A 244 -20.91 21.96 9.00
CA PHE A 244 -21.19 23.31 9.52
C PHE A 244 -19.95 24.14 9.83
N ALA A 245 -18.74 23.58 9.69
CA ALA A 245 -17.48 24.22 10.07
C ALA A 245 -16.39 24.00 9.01
N ALA A 246 -16.79 24.07 7.74
CA ALA A 246 -15.89 23.90 6.60
C ALA A 246 -14.94 25.09 6.41
N ALA A 247 -15.37 26.30 6.80
CA ALA A 247 -14.55 27.50 6.84
C ALA A 247 -15.00 28.37 8.02
N VAL A 248 -14.13 28.49 9.03
CA VAL A 248 -14.31 29.33 10.21
C VAL A 248 -13.23 30.41 10.16
N PRO A 249 -13.58 31.69 10.07
CA PRO A 249 -12.59 32.76 10.02
C PRO A 249 -11.89 32.87 11.38
N VAL A 250 -10.56 32.79 11.36
CA VAL A 250 -9.71 32.81 12.55
C VAL A 250 -8.52 33.76 12.37
N VAL A 251 -7.92 34.12 13.49
CA VAL A 251 -6.59 34.72 13.53
C VAL A 251 -5.60 33.63 13.94
N ALA A 252 -4.65 33.31 13.06
CA ALA A 252 -3.70 32.22 13.24
C ALA A 252 -2.37 32.47 12.53
N GLY A 253 -1.34 31.71 12.92
CA GLY A 253 0.03 31.85 12.41
C GLY A 253 0.93 32.67 13.34
N LEU A 254 2.08 33.08 12.82
CA LEU A 254 3.09 33.87 13.51
C LEU A 254 3.14 35.30 12.99
N ALA A 255 2.94 36.25 13.90
CA ALA A 255 3.13 37.67 13.66
C ALA A 255 4.64 38.00 13.58
N PRO A 256 5.02 39.08 12.88
CA PRO A 256 6.40 39.54 12.91
C PRO A 256 6.80 39.94 14.33
N LEU A 257 8.05 39.70 14.66
CA LEU A 257 8.61 40.19 15.92
C LEU A 257 8.60 41.72 15.96
N SER A 258 8.26 42.30 17.11
CA SER A 258 8.33 43.75 17.33
C SER A 258 8.69 44.08 18.77
N ILE A 259 9.64 45.00 18.96
CA ILE A 259 10.03 45.53 20.28
C ILE A 259 8.88 46.30 20.90
N GLU A 260 8.02 46.93 20.09
CA GLU A 260 6.97 47.84 20.56
C GLU A 260 5.98 47.16 21.50
N PHE A 261 5.71 45.86 21.31
CA PHE A 261 4.70 45.15 22.09
C PHE A 261 5.22 44.51 23.38
N LEU A 262 6.52 44.24 23.48
CA LEU A 262 7.12 43.59 24.65
C LEU A 262 6.84 44.33 25.98
N PRO A 263 6.90 45.67 26.06
CA PRO A 263 6.63 46.41 27.29
C PRO A 263 5.17 46.34 27.79
N TYR A 264 4.22 46.03 26.90
CA TYR A 264 2.80 45.97 27.25
C TYR A 264 2.38 44.59 27.80
N VAL A 265 3.24 43.58 27.64
CA VAL A 265 3.02 42.23 28.17
C VAL A 265 3.68 42.10 29.54
N LEU A 266 3.05 41.35 30.44
CA LEU A 266 3.58 41.15 31.79
C LEU A 266 4.92 40.35 31.71
N PRO A 267 6.03 40.88 32.27
CA PRO A 267 7.34 40.19 32.24
C PRO A 267 7.33 38.77 32.78
N SER A 268 6.51 38.50 33.80
CA SER A 268 6.35 37.15 34.34
C SER A 268 5.77 36.16 33.34
N LEU A 269 4.88 36.60 32.44
CA LEU A 269 4.37 35.71 31.40
C LEU A 269 5.46 35.36 30.39
N ILE A 270 6.23 36.35 29.94
CA ILE A 270 7.37 36.15 29.03
C ILE A 270 8.37 35.17 29.66
N SER A 271 8.67 35.35 30.95
CA SER A 271 9.53 34.46 31.72
C SER A 271 8.94 33.05 31.86
N VAL A 272 7.62 32.90 32.03
CA VAL A 272 6.95 31.59 32.08
C VAL A 272 7.08 30.86 30.74
N TYR A 273 6.91 31.55 29.61
CA TYR A 273 7.11 30.93 28.30
C TYR A 273 8.56 30.49 28.11
N ALA A 274 9.54 31.34 28.47
CA ALA A 274 10.94 30.97 28.47
C ALA A 274 11.18 29.70 29.34
N GLY A 275 10.87 29.78 30.63
CA GLY A 275 11.15 28.69 31.58
C GLY A 275 10.45 27.38 31.27
N SER A 276 9.22 27.42 30.76
CA SER A 276 8.42 26.21 30.52
C SER A 276 8.88 25.45 29.29
N TYR A 277 9.39 26.14 28.27
CA TYR A 277 9.63 25.51 26.97
C TYR A 277 11.10 25.41 26.56
N THR A 278 12.02 26.20 27.13
CA THR A 278 13.44 26.24 26.71
C THR A 278 14.10 24.87 26.57
N TYR A 279 13.85 23.92 27.48
CA TYR A 279 14.55 22.61 27.50
C TYR A 279 14.04 21.55 26.53
N GLY A 280 12.87 21.76 25.92
CA GLY A 280 12.24 20.77 25.04
C GLY A 280 11.54 21.36 23.83
N PHE A 281 11.67 22.67 23.61
CA PHE A 281 10.92 23.40 22.59
C PHE A 281 11.07 22.77 21.20
N LEU A 282 12.31 22.48 20.78
CA LEU A 282 12.62 21.93 19.47
C LEU A 282 12.09 20.51 19.24
N THR A 283 11.69 19.84 20.31
CA THR A 283 11.12 18.48 20.28
C THR A 283 9.62 18.46 20.58
N ASP A 284 9.01 19.63 20.83
CA ASP A 284 7.60 19.72 21.19
C ASP A 284 6.72 19.74 19.92
N PRO A 285 5.98 18.66 19.62
CA PRO A 285 5.20 18.56 18.39
C PRO A 285 4.01 19.53 18.37
N ARG A 286 3.72 20.24 19.46
CA ARG A 286 2.67 21.28 19.50
C ARG A 286 3.11 22.58 18.84
N PHE A 287 4.42 22.79 18.69
CA PHE A 287 4.98 24.07 18.25
C PHE A 287 5.98 23.94 17.11
N VAL A 288 6.63 22.80 16.98
CA VAL A 288 7.75 22.61 16.06
C VAL A 288 7.58 21.34 15.25
N ALA A 289 7.94 21.41 13.97
CA ALA A 289 8.12 20.25 13.11
C ALA A 289 9.45 20.36 12.36
N ASN A 290 10.17 19.26 12.23
CA ASN A 290 11.41 19.23 11.45
C ASN A 290 11.10 19.44 9.95
N MET A 291 11.98 20.16 9.26
CA MET A 291 11.89 20.40 7.83
C MET A 291 13.24 20.22 7.15
N GLU A 292 13.21 19.99 5.84
CA GLU A 292 14.43 19.95 5.04
C GLU A 292 15.10 21.34 5.01
N PRO A 293 16.43 21.41 5.22
CA PRO A 293 17.17 22.66 5.15
C PRO A 293 17.11 23.34 3.79
N ILE A 294 17.03 24.67 3.79
CA ILE A 294 17.07 25.56 2.62
C ILE A 294 18.52 25.98 2.34
N ASN A 295 19.23 26.47 3.35
CA ASN A 295 20.53 27.10 3.18
C ASN A 295 21.65 26.33 3.89
N CYS A 296 21.45 25.87 5.12
CA CYS A 296 22.49 25.14 5.85
C CYS A 296 22.63 23.67 5.39
N LYS A 297 23.82 23.10 5.58
CA LYS A 297 24.16 21.71 5.28
C LYS A 297 25.10 21.15 6.34
N GLY A 298 25.07 19.82 6.52
CA GLY A 298 25.96 19.10 7.45
C GLY A 298 25.27 18.70 8.75
N ASP A 299 26.00 18.01 9.62
CA ASP A 299 25.45 17.35 10.81
C ASP A 299 25.04 18.35 11.92
N THR A 300 25.55 19.58 11.87
CA THR A 300 25.23 20.66 12.84
C THR A 300 24.04 21.51 12.41
N CYS A 301 23.52 21.32 11.19
CA CYS A 301 22.40 22.05 10.61
C CYS A 301 21.07 21.47 11.11
N LEU A 302 20.31 22.29 11.84
CA LEU A 302 18.96 21.98 12.28
C LEU A 302 17.97 22.93 11.61
N SER A 303 17.04 22.40 10.82
CA SER A 303 15.98 23.18 10.17
C SER A 303 14.61 22.76 10.69
N VAL A 304 13.86 23.73 11.21
CA VAL A 304 12.55 23.50 11.83
C VAL A 304 11.53 24.51 11.33
N PHE A 305 10.25 24.14 11.37
CA PHE A 305 9.15 25.03 11.05
C PHE A 305 8.31 25.35 12.27
N LEU A 306 8.06 26.64 12.43
CA LEU A 306 7.26 27.25 13.48
C LEU A 306 5.96 27.77 12.84
N PRO A 307 4.85 27.03 12.92
CA PRO A 307 3.58 27.45 12.32
C PRO A 307 2.71 28.33 13.24
N GLY A 308 3.16 28.59 14.47
CA GLY A 308 2.28 29.06 15.55
C GLY A 308 1.54 27.90 16.23
N GLY A 309 1.20 28.08 17.50
CA GLY A 309 0.53 27.01 18.26
C GLY A 309 -0.99 27.10 18.12
N LEU A 310 -1.69 25.97 18.13
CA LEU A 310 -3.16 25.96 18.10
C LEU A 310 -3.79 26.76 19.26
N HIS A 311 -3.07 26.87 20.38
CA HIS A 311 -3.46 27.67 21.54
C HIS A 311 -3.50 29.19 21.27
N THR A 312 -2.85 29.71 20.22
CA THR A 312 -2.91 31.13 19.85
C THR A 312 -4.04 31.43 18.87
N VAL A 313 -4.71 30.40 18.35
CA VAL A 313 -5.79 30.59 17.37
C VAL A 313 -7.02 31.20 18.05
N ARG A 314 -7.55 32.27 17.46
CA ARG A 314 -8.75 32.99 17.93
C ARG A 314 -9.78 33.08 16.83
N VAL A 315 -11.07 33.09 17.16
CA VAL A 315 -12.13 33.30 16.17
C VAL A 315 -12.17 34.77 15.78
N ALA A 316 -12.11 35.09 14.48
CA ALA A 316 -11.94 36.47 14.02
C ALA A 316 -13.15 37.38 14.33
N SER A 317 -14.35 36.81 14.46
CA SER A 317 -15.59 37.52 14.77
C SER A 317 -15.96 37.54 16.26
N GLY A 318 -15.18 36.88 17.11
CA GLY A 318 -15.49 36.75 18.54
C GLY A 318 -14.70 37.70 19.43
N ASP A 319 -15.02 37.69 20.73
CA ASP A 319 -14.28 38.43 21.75
C ASP A 319 -12.83 37.94 21.90
N LYS A 320 -11.99 38.68 22.64
CA LYS A 320 -10.58 38.30 22.92
C LYS A 320 -10.38 36.88 23.48
N ASN A 321 -11.43 36.32 24.10
CA ASN A 321 -11.45 34.98 24.70
C ASN A 321 -12.09 33.91 23.80
N SER A 322 -12.44 34.25 22.56
CA SER A 322 -13.07 33.33 21.61
C SER A 322 -12.03 32.38 21.02
N THR A 323 -12.12 31.11 21.42
CA THR A 323 -11.25 30.03 20.95
C THR A 323 -12.09 29.01 20.19
N LEU A 324 -11.45 28.23 19.30
CA LEU A 324 -12.10 27.12 18.60
C LEU A 324 -12.64 26.03 19.54
N PHE A 325 -12.21 26.00 20.81
CA PHE A 325 -12.61 25.01 21.82
C PHE A 325 -13.78 25.44 22.71
N LYS A 326 -14.33 26.65 22.54
CA LYS A 326 -15.39 27.19 23.38
C LYS A 326 -16.63 27.54 22.55
N GLY A 327 -17.81 27.43 23.16
CA GLY A 327 -19.09 27.75 22.51
C GLY A 327 -19.58 26.65 21.58
N GLU A 328 -20.43 27.01 20.61
CA GLU A 328 -21.09 26.08 19.67
C GLU A 328 -20.10 25.29 18.79
N LEU A 329 -18.90 25.83 18.59
CA LEU A 329 -17.82 25.16 17.84
C LEU A 329 -17.07 24.12 18.68
N GLY A 330 -17.19 24.15 20.02
CA GLY A 330 -16.44 23.30 20.96
C GLY A 330 -17.10 21.95 21.29
N ASP A 331 -18.16 21.57 20.57
CA ASP A 331 -18.97 20.36 20.80
C ASP A 331 -18.21 19.01 20.67
N GLY A 332 -16.89 19.02 20.41
CA GLY A 332 -16.05 17.82 20.35
C GLY A 332 -16.35 16.88 19.19
N LYS A 333 -17.09 17.33 18.17
CA LYS A 333 -17.47 16.52 16.99
C LYS A 333 -16.39 16.40 15.91
N TYR A 334 -15.24 17.03 16.14
CA TYR A 334 -14.09 17.09 15.25
C TYR A 334 -12.85 16.54 15.98
N GLU A 335 -11.93 15.97 15.21
CA GLU A 335 -10.72 15.33 15.71
C GLU A 335 -9.47 16.13 15.32
N SER A 336 -9.57 16.91 14.23
CA SER A 336 -8.49 17.75 13.74
C SER A 336 -8.98 19.15 13.38
N ILE A 337 -8.09 20.12 13.49
CA ILE A 337 -8.28 21.50 13.07
C ILE A 337 -7.24 21.82 12.02
N ILE A 338 -7.67 22.21 10.83
CA ILE A 338 -6.77 22.63 9.77
C ILE A 338 -6.80 24.15 9.70
N VAL A 339 -5.65 24.79 9.83
CA VAL A 339 -5.49 26.23 9.60
C VAL A 339 -4.93 26.42 8.20
N ASN A 340 -5.66 27.09 7.32
CA ASN A 340 -5.28 27.24 5.92
C ASN A 340 -4.42 28.48 5.68
N GLN A 341 -3.27 28.31 5.02
CA GLN A 341 -2.38 29.39 4.58
C GLN A 341 -2.04 30.44 5.65
N ALA A 342 -1.77 30.01 6.88
CA ALA A 342 -1.27 30.91 7.92
C ALA A 342 0.23 31.19 7.75
N PRO A 343 0.71 32.40 8.11
CA PRO A 343 2.14 32.71 8.13
C PRO A 343 2.86 31.91 9.23
N GLY A 344 4.03 31.38 8.92
CA GLY A 344 4.95 30.72 9.85
C GLY A 344 6.40 30.97 9.44
N TYR A 345 7.32 30.52 10.27
CA TYR A 345 8.76 30.71 10.08
C TYR A 345 9.47 29.37 9.98
N GLN A 346 10.21 29.15 8.90
CA GLN A 346 11.24 28.12 8.87
C GLN A 346 12.52 28.72 9.42
N VAL A 347 13.05 28.11 10.49
CA VAL A 347 14.22 28.59 11.22
C VAL A 347 15.33 27.55 11.09
N GLU A 348 16.52 28.03 10.72
CA GLU A 348 17.69 27.19 10.53
C GLU A 348 18.77 27.59 11.53
N PHE A 349 19.31 26.60 12.24
CA PHE A 349 20.42 26.75 13.16
C PHE A 349 21.63 26.03 12.61
N TYR A 350 22.77 26.70 12.57
CA TYR A 350 24.04 26.15 12.10
C TYR A 350 25.21 26.91 12.73
N ASP A 351 26.44 26.48 12.45
CA ASP A 351 27.62 27.04 13.10
C ASP A 351 27.87 28.51 12.73
N LEU A 352 28.65 29.21 13.56
CA LEU A 352 29.09 30.57 13.27
C LEU A 352 29.96 30.62 12.00
N PRO A 353 29.95 31.73 11.24
CA PRO A 353 30.89 31.92 10.14
C PRO A 353 32.34 31.80 10.61
N ASP A 354 33.19 31.18 9.79
CA ASP A 354 34.61 30.97 10.11
C ASP A 354 35.28 32.28 10.54
N ASN A 355 35.92 32.25 11.72
CA ASN A 355 36.64 33.37 12.34
C ASN A 355 35.77 34.51 12.92
N TYR A 356 34.44 34.36 12.99
CA TYR A 356 33.61 35.35 13.67
C TYR A 356 33.91 35.39 15.17
N LYS A 357 34.07 36.60 15.71
CA LYS A 357 34.22 36.86 17.14
C LYS A 357 33.27 37.97 17.54
N PHE A 358 32.48 37.73 18.57
CA PHE A 358 31.60 38.73 19.14
C PHE A 358 32.40 39.91 19.69
N LYS A 359 31.86 41.12 19.49
CA LYS A 359 32.41 42.34 20.08
C LYS A 359 31.89 42.52 21.50
N ASN A 360 32.63 43.24 22.34
CA ASN A 360 32.21 43.49 23.72
C ASN A 360 30.85 44.20 23.82
N GLU A 361 30.53 45.08 22.86
CA GLU A 361 29.24 45.80 22.77
C GLU A 361 28.05 44.90 22.43
N GLU A 362 28.33 43.72 21.87
CA GLU A 362 27.31 42.73 21.47
C GLU A 362 27.00 41.75 22.62
N CYS A 363 27.68 41.90 23.76
CA CYS A 363 27.61 40.94 24.86
C CYS A 363 27.26 41.59 26.20
N THR A 364 26.47 40.87 26.99
CA THR A 364 26.01 41.28 28.32
C THR A 364 26.24 40.14 29.31
N ILE A 365 26.66 40.47 30.53
CA ILE A 365 26.69 39.53 31.65
C ILE A 365 25.37 39.71 32.40
N TYR A 366 24.68 38.60 32.65
CA TYR A 366 23.49 38.52 33.49
C TYR A 366 23.83 37.73 34.77
N MET A 367 23.00 37.88 35.80
CA MET A 367 23.17 37.24 37.11
C MET A 367 24.40 37.74 37.90
N ASP A 368 24.92 38.93 37.59
CA ASP A 368 26.08 39.52 38.25
C ASP A 368 25.73 40.33 39.51
N GLU A 369 24.47 40.76 39.68
CA GLU A 369 23.98 41.47 40.86
C GLU A 369 23.34 40.55 41.92
N ILE A 370 23.21 39.26 41.63
CA ILE A 370 22.72 38.25 42.57
C ILE A 370 23.78 38.08 43.67
N GLY A 371 23.41 38.31 44.94
CA GLY A 371 24.31 38.41 46.12
C GLY A 371 25.24 37.20 46.43
N PHE A 372 25.26 36.19 45.57
CA PHE A 372 26.27 35.14 45.55
C PHE A 372 27.23 35.42 44.40
N SER A 373 28.42 35.85 44.74
CA SER A 373 29.53 36.20 43.83
C SER A 373 29.84 35.14 42.75
N ASN A 374 29.41 33.89 42.86
CA ASN A 374 29.83 32.82 41.94
C ASN A 374 28.91 32.57 40.73
N TYR A 375 27.89 33.41 40.50
CA TYR A 375 26.99 33.27 39.34
C TYR A 375 27.32 34.27 38.23
N GLY A 376 27.10 33.85 36.99
CA GLY A 376 27.26 34.73 35.83
C GLY A 376 26.94 33.99 34.54
N LEU A 377 26.10 34.58 33.70
CA LEU A 377 25.77 34.11 32.35
C LEU A 377 26.19 35.19 31.36
N TYR A 378 27.22 34.91 30.56
CA TYR A 378 27.68 35.82 29.53
C TYR A 378 27.00 35.46 28.22
N VAL A 379 26.23 36.38 27.65
CA VAL A 379 25.43 36.17 26.43
C VAL A 379 25.87 37.19 25.40
N CYS A 380 26.12 36.74 24.17
CA CYS A 380 26.44 37.59 23.04
C CYS A 380 25.40 37.40 21.94
N ILE A 381 24.91 38.51 21.38
CA ILE A 381 23.91 38.53 20.33
C ILE A 381 24.33 39.58 19.31
N ALA A 382 24.38 39.22 18.03
CA ALA A 382 24.76 40.13 16.95
C ALA A 382 23.97 39.82 15.67
N THR A 383 23.95 40.76 14.73
CA THR A 383 23.39 40.57 13.39
C THR A 383 24.52 40.48 12.37
N TYR A 384 24.47 39.50 11.47
CA TYR A 384 25.36 39.40 10.33
C TYR A 384 24.55 39.22 9.05
N GLY A 385 24.38 40.31 8.28
CA GLY A 385 23.46 40.31 7.15
C GLY A 385 22.01 40.16 7.62
N SER A 386 21.32 39.10 7.16
CA SER A 386 19.97 38.74 7.61
C SER A 386 19.96 37.78 8.82
N ASP A 387 21.12 37.26 9.20
CA ASP A 387 21.22 36.18 10.18
C ASP A 387 21.50 36.73 11.58
N LEU A 388 20.96 36.03 12.58
CA LEU A 388 21.23 36.31 13.98
C LEU A 388 22.35 35.38 14.47
N LEU A 389 23.43 35.98 14.97
CA LEU A 389 24.49 35.27 15.65
C LEU A 389 24.21 35.35 17.14
N SER A 390 24.22 34.21 17.83
CA SER A 390 23.97 34.17 19.26
C SER A 390 24.86 33.14 19.92
N GLY A 391 25.33 33.45 21.11
CA GLY A 391 26.10 32.53 21.92
C GLY A 391 25.96 32.85 23.39
N TRP A 392 26.22 31.85 24.22
CA TRP A 392 26.33 32.06 25.66
C TRP A 392 27.43 31.18 26.27
N THR A 393 27.86 31.57 27.46
CA THR A 393 28.72 30.75 28.32
C THR A 393 28.44 31.09 29.78
N VAL A 394 28.54 30.07 30.64
CA VAL A 394 28.34 30.23 32.07
C VAL A 394 29.66 30.35 32.80
N CYS A 395 29.64 31.12 33.88
CA CYS A 395 30.81 31.26 34.73
C CYS A 395 31.25 29.88 35.26
N PRO A 396 32.52 29.48 35.07
CA PRO A 396 33.00 28.19 35.51
C PRO A 396 33.06 28.11 37.04
N THR A 397 32.73 26.95 37.59
CA THR A 397 32.77 26.69 39.04
C THR A 397 34.15 26.21 39.54
N ASP A 398 35.18 26.29 38.69
CA ASP A 398 36.53 25.81 38.99
C ASP A 398 37.20 26.64 40.10
N ALA A 399 38.07 25.99 40.89
CA ALA A 399 38.80 26.64 41.97
C ALA A 399 39.61 27.86 41.48
N GLY A 400 39.24 29.06 41.95
CA GLY A 400 39.90 30.32 41.61
C GLY A 400 39.12 31.24 40.67
N VAL A 401 38.01 30.77 40.08
CA VAL A 401 37.03 31.62 39.37
C VAL A 401 35.80 31.75 40.25
N GLY A 402 35.84 32.69 41.19
CA GLY A 402 34.68 33.13 41.97
C GLY A 402 34.52 34.64 41.80
N ASN A 403 33.35 35.18 42.15
CA ASN A 403 33.06 36.60 41.95
C ASN A 403 32.93 37.02 40.49
N CYS A 404 32.18 36.24 39.69
CA CYS A 404 32.01 36.41 38.25
C CYS A 404 31.39 37.75 37.84
N GLY A 405 30.63 38.39 38.74
CA GLY A 405 30.12 39.76 38.55
C GLY A 405 31.18 40.86 38.71
N GLN A 406 32.22 40.64 39.53
CA GLN A 406 33.30 41.62 39.71
C GLN A 406 34.55 41.30 38.87
N ASN A 407 34.82 40.01 38.66
CA ASN A 407 35.93 39.52 37.86
C ASN A 407 35.40 38.99 36.54
N THR A 408 35.49 39.80 35.48
CA THR A 408 35.03 39.42 34.14
C THR A 408 36.10 38.73 33.29
N THR A 409 37.28 38.42 33.84
CA THR A 409 38.40 37.81 33.08
C THR A 409 38.07 36.42 32.52
N TRP A 410 37.09 35.73 33.10
CA TRP A 410 36.63 34.42 32.62
C TRP A 410 35.98 34.50 31.24
N THR A 411 35.37 35.63 30.86
CA THR A 411 34.76 35.80 29.54
C THR A 411 35.79 35.85 28.42
N GLN A 412 37.01 36.31 28.72
CA GLN A 412 38.14 36.31 27.79
C GLN A 412 38.82 34.95 27.70
N LYS A 413 38.84 34.21 28.80
CA LYS A 413 39.44 32.86 28.87
C LYS A 413 38.56 31.80 28.21
N TYR A 414 37.24 31.94 28.29
CA TYR A 414 36.26 31.02 27.72
C TYR A 414 35.24 31.77 26.84
N PRO A 415 35.67 32.33 25.68
CA PRO A 415 34.80 33.10 24.83
C PRO A 415 33.84 32.17 24.08
N MET A 416 32.61 32.04 24.60
CA MET A 416 31.46 31.32 24.02
C MET A 416 31.64 29.82 23.79
N ASP A 417 31.29 29.04 24.81
CA ASP A 417 31.28 27.57 24.73
C ASP A 417 30.21 27.05 23.76
N GLN A 418 29.12 27.81 23.58
CA GLN A 418 27.99 27.44 22.74
C GLN A 418 27.54 28.65 21.93
N ALA A 419 27.54 28.49 20.61
CA ALA A 419 27.09 29.54 19.70
C ALA A 419 26.44 28.95 18.46
N THR A 420 25.52 29.70 17.87
CA THR A 420 24.78 29.32 16.66
C THR A 420 24.50 30.57 15.82
N THR A 421 24.51 30.37 14.52
CA THR A 421 23.84 31.23 13.54
C THR A 421 22.38 30.80 13.43
N THR A 422 21.46 31.77 13.35
CA THR A 422 20.02 31.55 13.14
C THR A 422 19.58 32.31 11.91
N SER A 423 19.11 31.58 10.89
CA SER A 423 18.46 32.15 9.70
C SER A 423 16.96 31.90 9.75
N MET A 424 16.16 32.85 9.26
CA MET A 424 14.70 32.75 9.30
C MET A 424 14.06 33.05 7.95
N TYR A 425 13.08 32.23 7.58
CA TYR A 425 12.35 32.32 6.33
C TYR A 425 10.85 32.31 6.58
N LYS A 426 10.15 33.38 6.22
CA LYS A 426 8.69 33.44 6.26
C LYS A 426 8.12 32.55 5.17
N ARG A 427 7.12 31.73 5.52
CA ARG A 427 6.36 30.88 4.60
C ARG A 427 4.90 30.87 5.03
N TYR A 428 3.98 30.75 4.09
CA TYR A 428 2.59 30.43 4.38
C TYR A 428 2.40 28.92 4.27
N ALA A 429 1.67 28.34 5.21
CA ALA A 429 1.45 26.91 5.26
C ALA A 429 0.00 26.58 5.66
N THR A 430 -0.46 25.41 5.21
CA THR A 430 -1.69 24.79 5.70
C THR A 430 -1.30 23.74 6.72
N VAL A 431 -1.70 23.93 7.97
CA VAL A 431 -1.25 23.09 9.09
C VAL A 431 -2.45 22.41 9.72
N ALA A 432 -2.38 21.09 9.79
CA ALA A 432 -3.36 20.28 10.50
C ALA A 432 -2.87 20.02 11.92
N TYR A 433 -3.73 20.28 12.90
CA TYR A 433 -3.49 20.02 14.30
C TYR A 433 -4.47 18.98 14.82
N ASP A 434 -4.05 18.19 15.80
CA ASP A 434 -4.92 17.34 16.58
C ASP A 434 -5.69 18.18 17.61
N ALA A 435 -7.02 18.04 17.62
CA ALA A 435 -7.88 18.84 18.49
C ALA A 435 -7.77 18.46 19.98
N LYS A 436 -7.29 17.26 20.32
CA LYS A 436 -7.22 16.76 21.71
C LYS A 436 -5.93 17.15 22.41
N ASN A 437 -4.80 17.11 21.71
CA ASN A 437 -3.47 17.39 22.31
C ASN A 437 -2.75 18.60 21.69
N MET A 438 -3.32 19.24 20.66
CA MET A 438 -2.78 20.40 19.94
C MET A 438 -1.49 20.12 19.15
N SER A 439 -1.11 18.86 18.95
CA SER A 439 0.09 18.52 18.17
C SER A 439 -0.12 18.76 16.68
N ILE A 440 0.93 19.16 15.98
CA ILE A 440 0.98 19.25 14.53
C ILE A 440 0.92 17.83 13.95
N LEU A 441 -0.09 17.56 13.12
CA LEU A 441 -0.29 16.29 12.42
C LEU A 441 0.36 16.31 11.03
N SER A 442 0.26 17.43 10.32
CA SER A 442 0.84 17.58 8.98
C SER A 442 0.96 19.05 8.58
N ILE A 443 1.98 19.37 7.79
CA ILE A 443 2.20 20.67 7.18
C ILE A 443 2.17 20.49 5.66
N GLU A 444 1.28 21.24 5.00
CA GLU A 444 1.06 21.14 3.55
C GLU A 444 0.99 22.52 2.90
N ARG A 445 1.09 22.56 1.57
CA ARG A 445 0.93 23.79 0.76
C ARG A 445 1.85 24.94 1.22
N LEU A 446 3.11 24.62 1.46
CA LEU A 446 4.13 25.60 1.82
C LEU A 446 4.46 26.50 0.63
N THR A 447 4.43 27.81 0.84
CA THR A 447 4.92 28.78 -0.17
C THR A 447 6.44 28.76 -0.28
N TYR A 448 6.97 29.45 -1.30
CA TYR A 448 8.40 29.69 -1.42
C TYR A 448 8.93 30.46 -0.19
N PRO A 449 10.16 30.14 0.28
CA PRO A 449 10.76 30.80 1.43
C PRO A 449 11.12 32.25 1.14
N GLN A 450 10.70 33.15 2.04
CA GLN A 450 11.08 34.56 2.01
C GLN A 450 12.03 34.86 3.18
N ALA A 451 13.30 35.15 2.88
CA ALA A 451 14.29 35.51 3.90
C ALA A 451 13.78 36.70 4.73
N THR A 452 13.79 36.53 6.05
CA THR A 452 13.31 37.53 7.01
C THR A 452 14.40 37.76 8.03
N ALA A 453 14.91 38.99 8.11
CA ALA A 453 15.95 39.34 9.07
C ALA A 453 15.40 39.27 10.49
N ILE A 454 16.20 38.72 11.41
CA ILE A 454 15.92 38.78 12.85
C ILE A 454 16.72 39.96 13.41
N ASP A 455 16.02 40.92 14.00
CA ASP A 455 16.67 42.05 14.67
C ASP A 455 17.24 41.61 16.03
N ALA A 456 18.56 41.75 16.20
CA ALA A 456 19.24 41.43 17.45
C ALA A 456 18.73 42.25 18.63
N ASP A 457 18.26 43.49 18.42
CA ASP A 457 17.76 44.34 19.51
C ASP A 457 16.46 43.79 20.11
N ILE A 458 15.62 43.14 19.30
CA ILE A 458 14.42 42.44 19.80
C ILE A 458 14.83 41.31 20.73
N ILE A 459 15.79 40.49 20.30
CA ILE A 459 16.24 39.33 21.06
C ILE A 459 16.97 39.78 22.34
N ARG A 460 17.83 40.80 22.27
CA ARG A 460 18.47 41.41 23.45
C ARG A 460 17.44 41.95 24.43
N THR A 461 16.39 42.61 23.96
CA THR A 461 15.30 43.11 24.82
C THR A 461 14.56 41.95 25.49
N TYR A 462 14.25 40.89 24.75
CA TYR A 462 13.64 39.68 25.30
C TYR A 462 14.53 39.03 26.38
N PHE A 463 15.83 38.89 26.12
CA PHE A 463 16.80 38.43 27.12
C PHE A 463 16.83 39.35 28.34
N GLY A 464 16.86 40.67 28.16
CA GLY A 464 16.84 41.65 29.25
C GLY A 464 15.60 41.55 30.15
N ILE A 465 14.44 41.18 29.59
CA ILE A 465 13.22 40.93 30.36
C ILE A 465 13.30 39.60 31.12
N VAL A 466 13.70 38.52 30.44
CA VAL A 466 13.73 37.17 31.03
C VAL A 466 14.85 37.03 32.06
N MET A 467 15.99 37.67 31.83
CA MET A 467 17.21 37.62 32.64
C MET A 467 17.39 38.86 33.52
N GLN A 468 16.32 39.59 33.83
CA GLN A 468 16.40 40.75 34.71
C GLN A 468 16.83 40.34 36.12
N ASP A 469 17.98 40.82 36.59
CA ASP A 469 18.53 40.47 37.91
C ASP A 469 17.56 40.75 39.07
N GLN A 470 17.51 39.82 40.03
CA GLN A 470 16.56 39.84 41.16
C GLN A 470 17.28 39.74 42.52
N PRO A 471 17.95 40.82 42.98
CA PRO A 471 18.74 40.80 44.22
C PRO A 471 17.90 40.54 45.48
N ALA A 472 16.60 40.86 45.46
CA ALA A 472 15.69 40.62 46.57
C ALA A 472 15.50 39.12 46.90
N PHE A 473 15.54 38.25 45.89
CA PHE A 473 15.47 36.79 46.08
C PHE A 473 16.80 36.20 46.54
N ALA A 474 17.91 36.79 46.09
CA ALA A 474 19.26 36.39 46.50
C ALA A 474 19.53 36.68 47.99
N ASN A 475 19.04 37.82 48.48
CA ASN A 475 19.34 38.31 49.84
C ASN A 475 18.32 37.88 50.91
N SER A 476 17.44 36.92 50.62
CA SER A 476 16.39 36.44 51.54
C SER A 476 15.43 37.55 52.05
N THR A 477 15.41 38.72 51.40
CA THR A 477 14.44 39.80 51.65
C THR A 477 13.21 39.68 50.75
N ALA A 478 13.12 38.59 49.97
CA ALA A 478 11.96 38.27 49.17
C ALA A 478 10.67 38.38 50.02
N PRO A 479 9.60 38.96 49.46
CA PRO A 479 8.34 39.07 50.19
C PRO A 479 7.90 37.68 50.65
N ALA A 480 7.65 37.54 51.96
CA ALA A 480 7.17 36.27 52.52
C ALA A 480 5.96 35.79 51.72
N PHE A 481 6.02 34.56 51.20
CA PHE A 481 4.97 33.96 50.36
C PHE A 481 3.65 33.69 51.11
N SER A 482 3.56 34.11 52.37
CA SER A 482 2.32 34.10 53.13
C SER A 482 2.35 35.13 54.25
N ASN A 483 1.30 35.93 54.38
CA ASN A 483 0.76 36.24 55.69
C ASN A 483 -0.21 35.11 56.02
N ALA A 484 -0.05 34.45 57.17
CA ALA A 484 -0.85 33.29 57.60
C ALA A 484 -2.38 33.56 57.67
N SER A 485 -2.81 34.81 57.48
CA SER A 485 -4.21 35.28 57.51
C SER A 485 -4.80 35.67 56.14
N SER A 486 -4.04 35.58 55.03
CA SER A 486 -4.52 35.99 53.71
C SER A 486 -5.09 34.81 52.91
N THR A 487 -6.34 34.92 52.45
CA THR A 487 -6.96 33.98 51.50
C THR A 487 -6.63 34.28 50.04
N THR A 488 -5.96 35.40 49.76
CA THR A 488 -5.54 35.77 48.40
C THR A 488 -4.11 35.28 48.12
N PRO A 489 -3.86 34.62 46.97
CA PRO A 489 -2.50 34.23 46.57
C PRO A 489 -1.59 35.47 46.50
N VAL A 490 -0.39 35.39 47.08
CA VAL A 490 0.57 36.52 47.18
C VAL A 490 0.86 37.16 45.82
N PHE A 491 0.93 36.36 44.75
CA PHE A 491 1.21 36.83 43.40
C PHE A 491 0.02 37.51 42.70
N LYS A 492 -1.22 37.35 43.21
CA LYS A 492 -2.41 37.90 42.54
C LYS A 492 -2.39 39.43 42.49
N ASN A 493 -1.88 40.06 43.55
CA ASN A 493 -1.85 41.52 43.69
C ASN A 493 -0.42 42.10 43.69
N ASN A 494 0.61 41.25 43.64
CA ASN A 494 2.02 41.67 43.66
C ASN A 494 2.73 41.24 42.37
N ARG A 495 2.61 42.07 41.33
CA ARG A 495 3.22 41.82 40.01
C ARG A 495 4.74 41.87 40.05
N GLU A 496 5.33 42.70 40.89
CA GLU A 496 6.79 42.79 41.07
C GLU A 496 7.33 41.46 41.63
N ALA A 497 6.70 40.92 42.68
CA ALA A 497 7.08 39.63 43.23
C ALA A 497 6.88 38.48 42.23
N ALA A 498 5.81 38.52 41.43
CA ALA A 498 5.57 37.52 40.38
C ALA A 498 6.67 37.56 39.31
N ASN A 499 6.98 38.75 38.78
CA ASN A 499 8.03 38.95 37.78
C ASN A 499 9.40 38.48 38.29
N ALA A 500 9.73 38.89 39.51
CA ALA A 500 10.99 38.54 40.14
C ALA A 500 11.12 37.04 40.39
N CYS A 501 10.05 36.39 40.87
CA CYS A 501 10.04 34.94 41.10
C CYS A 501 10.20 34.16 39.78
N THR A 502 9.47 34.53 38.73
CA THR A 502 9.54 33.83 37.44
C THR A 502 10.88 34.04 36.75
N SER A 503 11.40 35.27 36.75
CA SER A 503 12.70 35.58 36.13
C SER A 503 13.84 34.87 36.86
N TYR A 504 13.85 34.90 38.20
CA TYR A 504 14.82 34.14 39.01
C TYR A 504 14.77 32.63 38.73
N THR A 505 13.58 32.06 38.56
CA THR A 505 13.41 30.62 38.26
C THR A 505 14.04 30.26 36.91
N VAL A 506 13.85 31.10 35.88
CA VAL A 506 14.43 30.87 34.54
C VAL A 506 15.94 31.01 34.59
N GLN A 507 16.45 32.12 35.15
CA GLN A 507 17.87 32.39 35.28
C GLN A 507 18.61 31.26 36.00
N TYR A 508 18.11 30.88 37.18
CA TYR A 508 18.71 29.83 37.99
C TYR A 508 18.66 28.48 37.27
N GLY A 509 17.54 28.15 36.63
CA GLY A 509 17.41 26.93 35.83
C GLY A 509 18.42 26.85 34.69
N ILE A 510 18.54 27.92 33.90
CA ILE A 510 19.45 27.99 32.75
C ILE A 510 20.91 27.95 33.23
N PHE A 511 21.26 28.69 34.29
CA PHE A 511 22.60 28.64 34.85
C PHE A 511 22.99 27.21 35.24
N TRP A 512 22.18 26.54 36.07
CA TRP A 512 22.54 25.23 36.61
C TRP A 512 22.62 24.14 35.56
N ILE A 513 21.72 24.13 34.59
CA ILE A 513 21.76 23.10 33.54
C ILE A 513 22.95 23.30 32.60
N LEU A 514 23.33 24.55 32.29
CA LEU A 514 24.53 24.84 31.52
C LEU A 514 25.80 24.49 32.30
N SER A 515 25.85 24.81 33.60
CA SER A 515 26.95 24.40 34.48
C SER A 515 27.07 22.89 34.58
N LEU A 516 25.94 22.17 34.66
CA LEU A 516 25.87 20.71 34.68
C LEU A 516 26.42 20.12 33.36
N TYR A 517 25.99 20.64 32.20
CA TYR A 517 26.49 20.17 30.92
C TYR A 517 27.98 20.39 30.75
N ARG A 518 28.49 21.52 31.23
CA ARG A 518 29.92 21.84 31.18
C ARG A 518 30.75 20.94 32.09
N SER A 519 30.31 20.69 33.32
CA SER A 519 31.07 19.97 34.35
C SER A 519 30.92 18.46 34.27
N ASP A 520 29.68 17.97 34.28
CA ASP A 520 29.36 16.55 34.44
C ASP A 520 29.13 15.84 33.10
N PHE A 521 28.70 16.56 32.06
CA PHE A 521 28.34 15.99 30.75
C PHE A 521 29.19 16.56 29.60
N SER A 522 30.50 16.68 29.79
CA SER A 522 31.43 17.23 28.80
C SER A 522 31.46 16.48 27.45
N SER A 523 30.99 15.22 27.41
CA SER A 523 30.83 14.45 26.17
C SER A 523 29.56 14.81 25.39
N TYR A 524 28.59 15.47 26.01
CA TYR A 524 27.34 15.92 25.38
C TYR A 524 27.46 17.36 24.88
N ALA A 525 28.29 17.53 23.85
CA ALA A 525 28.66 18.85 23.32
C ALA A 525 27.46 19.71 22.85
N ASP A 526 26.39 19.07 22.36
CA ASP A 526 25.21 19.77 21.83
C ASP A 526 24.19 20.17 22.92
N GLY A 527 24.36 19.72 24.17
CA GLY A 527 23.34 19.86 25.21
C GLY A 527 22.91 21.30 25.46
N GLY A 528 23.84 22.20 25.78
CA GLY A 528 23.45 23.59 25.99
C GLY A 528 23.25 24.38 24.68
N LEU A 529 23.78 23.90 23.55
CA LEU A 529 23.48 24.47 22.23
C LEU A 529 22.00 24.25 21.86
N ALA A 530 21.46 23.06 22.14
CA ALA A 530 20.03 22.76 21.99
C ALA A 530 19.16 23.65 22.89
N VAL A 531 19.60 23.92 24.13
CA VAL A 531 18.93 24.86 25.06
C VAL A 531 18.94 26.28 24.49
N LEU A 532 20.06 26.74 23.92
CA LEU A 532 20.16 28.06 23.29
C LEU A 532 19.21 28.17 22.10
N ARG A 533 19.26 27.20 21.19
CA ARG A 533 18.38 27.15 20.00
C ARG A 533 16.91 27.14 20.40
N GLY A 534 16.55 26.33 21.41
CA GLY A 534 15.22 26.31 21.99
C GLY A 534 14.81 27.66 22.57
N PHE A 535 15.67 28.31 23.35
CA PHE A 535 15.42 29.64 23.92
C PHE A 535 15.19 30.70 22.84
N LEU A 536 15.98 30.70 21.76
CA LEU A 536 15.86 31.63 20.63
C LEU A 536 14.55 31.45 19.84
N SER A 537 14.01 30.23 19.78
CA SER A 537 12.74 29.96 19.08
C SER A 537 11.49 30.43 19.84
N ILE A 538 11.55 30.62 21.16
CA ILE A 538 10.40 31.01 21.99
C ILE A 538 9.81 32.36 21.57
N PRO A 539 10.58 33.47 21.49
CA PRO A 539 10.00 34.74 21.04
C PRO A 539 9.41 34.66 19.63
N LEU A 540 9.98 33.82 18.75
CA LEU A 540 9.46 33.60 17.39
C LEU A 540 8.09 32.90 17.42
N GLN A 541 7.96 31.82 18.19
CA GLN A 541 6.74 31.03 18.24
C GLN A 541 5.59 31.71 18.99
N PHE A 542 5.91 32.50 20.01
CA PHE A 542 4.89 33.19 20.82
C PHE A 542 4.68 34.65 20.39
N SER A 543 5.22 35.07 19.23
CA SER A 543 5.09 36.44 18.73
C SER A 543 3.63 36.88 18.60
N THR A 544 2.77 36.02 18.05
CA THR A 544 1.33 36.28 17.92
C THR A 544 0.65 36.40 19.27
N GLU A 545 1.01 35.57 20.24
CA GLU A 545 0.42 35.59 21.59
C GLU A 545 0.82 36.89 22.33
N ILE A 546 2.09 37.28 22.23
CA ILE A 546 2.59 38.57 22.76
C ILE A 546 1.79 39.74 22.17
N TRP A 547 1.61 39.75 20.85
CA TRP A 547 0.86 40.80 20.16
C TRP A 547 -0.63 40.77 20.51
N GLN A 548 -1.26 39.60 20.59
CA GLN A 548 -2.65 39.44 21.02
C GLN A 548 -2.89 40.04 22.42
N GLN A 549 -1.93 39.89 23.33
CA GLN A 549 -2.04 40.45 24.68
C GLN A 549 -1.80 41.96 24.73
N ALA A 550 -0.88 42.48 23.91
CA ALA A 550 -0.58 43.90 23.86
C ALA A 550 -1.65 44.71 23.09
N ALA A 551 -1.98 44.28 21.88
CA ALA A 551 -2.81 45.03 20.93
C ALA A 551 -3.49 44.11 19.89
N MET A 552 -4.50 43.36 20.30
CA MET A 552 -5.24 42.44 19.41
C MET A 552 -5.81 43.09 18.14
N ASP A 553 -6.25 44.35 18.22
CA ASP A 553 -6.91 45.06 17.12
C ASP A 553 -5.92 45.53 16.02
N THR A 554 -4.61 45.49 16.29
CA THR A 554 -3.55 45.92 15.37
C THR A 554 -2.82 44.75 14.72
N LEU A 555 -3.33 43.52 14.90
CA LEU A 555 -2.73 42.33 14.28
C LEU A 555 -2.75 42.45 12.75
N PRO A 556 -1.65 42.05 12.08
CA PRO A 556 -1.58 42.08 10.62
C PRO A 556 -2.70 41.27 9.94
N ASP A 557 -3.19 41.77 8.81
CA ASP A 557 -4.29 41.15 8.07
C ASP A 557 -3.92 39.77 7.50
N ASP A 558 -2.64 39.47 7.30
CA ASP A 558 -2.18 38.17 6.81
C ASP A 558 -2.29 37.04 7.86
N LEU A 559 -2.58 37.35 9.12
CA LEU A 559 -2.95 36.35 10.13
C LEU A 559 -4.44 35.99 10.08
N ARG A 560 -5.28 36.75 9.37
CA ARG A 560 -6.72 36.48 9.24
C ARG A 560 -6.93 35.43 8.14
N VAL A 561 -7.16 34.20 8.56
CA VAL A 561 -7.23 33.03 7.69
C VAL A 561 -8.44 32.15 8.02
N ASP A 562 -8.70 31.14 7.21
CA ASP A 562 -9.78 30.20 7.45
C ASP A 562 -9.28 28.91 8.12
N ALA A 563 -9.93 28.53 9.21
CA ALA A 563 -9.79 27.21 9.82
C ALA A 563 -10.92 26.26 9.37
N GLN A 564 -10.60 24.98 9.27
CA GLN A 564 -11.55 23.92 8.96
C GLN A 564 -11.55 22.89 10.10
N LEU A 565 -12.71 22.69 10.73
CA LEU A 565 -12.88 21.61 11.70
C LEU A 565 -13.15 20.31 10.94
N SER A 566 -12.36 19.28 11.22
CA SER A 566 -12.33 18.08 10.41
C SER A 566 -12.28 16.79 11.23
N ARG A 567 -12.67 15.69 10.58
CA ARG A 567 -12.46 14.33 11.07
C ARG A 567 -11.25 13.73 10.35
N VAL A 568 -10.46 12.96 11.09
CA VAL A 568 -9.27 12.31 10.55
C VAL A 568 -9.67 10.91 10.10
N SER A 569 -9.31 10.56 8.87
CA SER A 569 -9.42 9.19 8.38
C SER A 569 -8.08 8.76 7.82
N TYR A 570 -7.50 7.71 8.40
CA TYR A 570 -6.28 7.11 7.85
C TYR A 570 -6.66 6.30 6.61
N ARG A 571 -6.09 6.64 5.45
CA ARG A 571 -6.43 6.02 4.16
C ARG A 571 -5.18 5.58 3.41
N ALA A 572 -5.30 4.44 2.73
CA ALA A 572 -4.40 4.05 1.66
C ALA A 572 -4.83 4.81 0.39
N LEU A 573 -3.90 5.47 -0.27
CA LEU A 573 -4.09 6.21 -1.50
C LEU A 573 -3.16 5.65 -2.58
N ILE A 574 -3.67 5.57 -3.80
CA ILE A 574 -2.88 5.21 -4.99
C ILE A 574 -3.00 6.29 -6.04
N GLN A 575 -2.00 6.40 -6.91
CA GLN A 575 -2.05 7.35 -8.00
C GLN A 575 -3.17 6.97 -8.99
N ALA A 576 -3.93 7.97 -9.46
CA ALA A 576 -5.11 7.75 -10.32
C ALA A 576 -4.83 6.92 -11.59
N TRP A 577 -3.61 7.02 -12.14
CA TRP A 577 -3.22 6.28 -13.34
C TRP A 577 -3.29 4.76 -13.16
N THR A 578 -3.03 4.24 -11.96
CA THR A 578 -3.08 2.80 -11.67
C THR A 578 -4.49 2.25 -11.88
N VAL A 579 -5.52 2.98 -11.41
CA VAL A 579 -6.93 2.64 -11.61
C VAL A 579 -7.33 2.77 -13.08
N TYR A 580 -6.83 3.79 -13.78
CA TYR A 580 -7.11 3.95 -15.22
C TYR A 580 -6.49 2.86 -16.07
N ILE A 581 -5.25 2.43 -15.78
CA ILE A 581 -4.60 1.32 -16.48
C ILE A 581 -5.32 0.01 -16.16
N PHE A 582 -5.65 -0.25 -14.89
CA PHE A 582 -6.43 -1.42 -14.49
C PHE A 582 -7.78 -1.48 -15.22
N GLY A 583 -8.58 -0.41 -15.12
CA GLY A 583 -9.88 -0.35 -15.78
C GLY A 583 -9.77 -0.42 -17.31
N GLY A 584 -8.88 0.38 -17.90
CA GLY A 584 -8.68 0.45 -19.34
C GLY A 584 -8.28 -0.89 -19.95
N SER A 585 -7.31 -1.58 -19.36
CA SER A 585 -6.88 -2.90 -19.86
C SER A 585 -7.95 -3.98 -19.66
N ALA A 586 -8.68 -3.97 -18.54
CA ALA A 586 -9.83 -4.86 -18.35
C ALA A 586 -10.93 -4.63 -19.40
N PHE A 587 -11.29 -3.37 -19.69
CA PHE A 587 -12.30 -3.04 -20.70
C PHE A 587 -11.86 -3.38 -22.13
N ILE A 588 -10.57 -3.23 -22.47
CA ILE A 588 -10.02 -3.65 -23.77
C ILE A 588 -10.18 -5.17 -23.94
N VAL A 589 -9.83 -5.95 -22.92
CA VAL A 589 -9.98 -7.41 -22.93
C VAL A 589 -11.46 -7.81 -23.05
N LEU A 590 -12.35 -7.14 -22.31
CA LEU A 590 -13.79 -7.38 -22.40
C LEU A 590 -14.34 -7.08 -23.79
N ALA A 591 -13.97 -5.93 -24.37
CA ALA A 591 -14.41 -5.54 -25.71
C ALA A 591 -13.97 -6.56 -26.77
N TRP A 592 -12.72 -7.05 -26.66
CA TRP A 592 -12.21 -8.12 -27.52
C TRP A 592 -13.02 -9.42 -27.37
N CYS A 593 -13.29 -9.86 -26.13
CA CYS A 593 -14.04 -11.08 -25.88
C CYS A 593 -15.49 -10.96 -26.39
N ILE A 594 -16.16 -9.83 -26.14
CA ILE A 594 -17.50 -9.55 -26.66
C ILE A 594 -17.50 -9.57 -28.19
N GLY A 595 -16.51 -8.96 -28.83
CA GLY A 595 -16.35 -9.01 -30.29
C GLY A 595 -16.21 -10.43 -30.82
N CYS A 596 -15.39 -11.26 -30.17
CA CYS A 596 -15.23 -12.67 -30.53
C CYS A 596 -16.52 -13.47 -30.34
N LEU A 597 -17.22 -13.28 -29.22
CA LEU A 597 -18.48 -13.97 -28.94
C LEU A 597 -19.58 -13.56 -29.93
N TRP A 598 -19.68 -12.26 -30.24
CA TRP A 598 -20.63 -11.76 -31.23
C TRP A 598 -20.33 -12.32 -32.62
N TRP A 599 -19.05 -12.35 -33.01
CA TRP A 599 -18.61 -12.97 -34.25
C TRP A 599 -19.00 -14.46 -34.32
N CYS A 600 -18.75 -15.21 -33.24
CA CYS A 600 -19.09 -16.63 -33.17
C CYS A 600 -20.61 -16.86 -33.17
N TYR A 601 -21.38 -15.99 -32.52
CA TYR A 601 -22.84 -16.07 -32.47
C TYR A 601 -23.47 -15.86 -33.85
N LEU A 602 -22.97 -14.88 -34.61
CA LEU A 602 -23.40 -14.61 -36.00
C LEU A 602 -22.83 -15.59 -37.02
N GLY A 603 -21.77 -16.32 -36.67
CA GLY A 603 -21.08 -17.28 -37.53
C GLY A 603 -21.83 -18.60 -37.75
N PRO A 604 -21.19 -19.58 -38.44
CA PRO A 604 -21.78 -20.89 -38.71
C PRO A 604 -22.04 -21.67 -37.41
N TYR A 605 -22.92 -22.67 -37.46
CA TYR A 605 -23.11 -23.60 -36.34
C TYR A 605 -21.81 -24.39 -36.08
N THR A 606 -21.37 -24.39 -34.83
CA THR A 606 -20.13 -25.04 -34.39
C THR A 606 -20.43 -26.25 -33.51
N PRO A 607 -19.51 -27.22 -33.38
CA PRO A 607 -19.67 -28.37 -32.48
C PRO A 607 -19.63 -27.96 -31.02
N ASN A 608 -20.46 -28.59 -30.17
CA ASN A 608 -20.47 -28.33 -28.72
C ASN A 608 -19.08 -28.57 -28.16
N SER A 609 -18.38 -27.55 -27.68
CA SER A 609 -17.07 -27.76 -27.05
C SER A 609 -17.27 -28.33 -25.65
N SER A 610 -16.64 -29.46 -25.34
CA SER A 610 -16.64 -30.00 -23.98
C SER A 610 -15.59 -29.29 -23.13
N TYR A 611 -15.58 -29.56 -21.83
CA TYR A 611 -14.49 -29.11 -20.96
C TYR A 611 -13.16 -29.85 -21.20
N PHE A 612 -13.15 -30.88 -22.05
CA PHE A 612 -12.03 -31.76 -22.34
C PHE A 612 -11.70 -31.71 -23.86
N PRO A 613 -10.90 -30.73 -24.32
CA PRO A 613 -10.62 -30.53 -25.73
C PRO A 613 -10.02 -31.75 -26.44
N GLU A 614 -9.34 -32.64 -25.71
CA GLU A 614 -8.74 -33.87 -26.21
C GLU A 614 -9.79 -34.94 -26.54
N ILE A 615 -10.88 -34.98 -25.76
CA ILE A 615 -12.02 -35.88 -25.97
C ILE A 615 -12.88 -35.35 -27.13
N ASP A 616 -12.96 -34.03 -27.31
CA ASP A 616 -13.69 -33.43 -28.42
C ASP A 616 -13.11 -33.78 -29.78
N ILE A 617 -11.79 -33.93 -29.87
CA ILE A 617 -11.12 -34.28 -31.13
C ILE A 617 -11.41 -35.73 -31.52
N THR A 618 -11.40 -36.64 -30.54
CA THR A 618 -11.59 -38.08 -30.76
C THR A 618 -13.07 -38.46 -30.92
N SER A 619 -13.97 -37.82 -30.19
CA SER A 619 -15.42 -38.10 -30.28
C SER A 619 -16.09 -37.53 -31.54
N LYS A 620 -15.47 -36.54 -32.21
CA LYS A 620 -16.02 -35.86 -33.40
C LYS A 620 -15.24 -36.16 -34.69
N GLY A 621 -14.14 -36.91 -34.59
CA GLY A 621 -13.41 -37.45 -35.75
C GLY A 621 -14.02 -38.78 -36.15
N THR A 622 -14.95 -38.80 -37.09
CA THR A 622 -15.40 -40.04 -37.73
C THR A 622 -15.07 -39.98 -39.21
N SER A 623 -14.28 -40.94 -39.72
CA SER A 623 -14.11 -41.12 -41.16
C SER A 623 -15.47 -41.47 -41.79
N PRO A 624 -15.86 -40.86 -42.94
CA PRO A 624 -16.99 -41.37 -43.70
C PRO A 624 -16.58 -42.74 -44.24
N ALA A 625 -16.92 -43.81 -43.51
CA ALA A 625 -16.86 -45.15 -44.05
C ALA A 625 -17.72 -45.15 -45.32
N ALA A 626 -17.07 -45.29 -46.46
CA ALA A 626 -17.65 -45.20 -47.79
C ALA A 626 -18.79 -46.21 -47.95
N ALA A 627 -20.03 -45.78 -47.70
CA ALA A 627 -21.22 -46.46 -48.18
C ALA A 627 -21.42 -46.05 -49.64
N VAL A 628 -20.57 -46.57 -50.54
CA VAL A 628 -20.82 -46.44 -51.99
C VAL A 628 -22.01 -47.33 -52.32
N ARG A 629 -23.15 -46.70 -52.58
CA ARG A 629 -24.35 -47.34 -53.11
C ARG A 629 -24.09 -47.68 -54.58
N ARG A 630 -23.91 -48.96 -54.92
CA ARG A 630 -24.01 -49.40 -56.33
C ARG A 630 -25.47 -49.29 -56.79
N SER A 631 -25.67 -49.03 -58.07
CA SER A 631 -26.97 -48.90 -58.75
C SER A 631 -27.86 -50.16 -58.65
N ASP A 632 -27.36 -51.25 -58.08
CA ASP A 632 -27.96 -52.58 -58.16
C ASP A 632 -28.25 -53.15 -56.76
N GLY A 633 -28.74 -52.34 -55.82
CA GLY A 633 -29.51 -52.77 -54.63
C GLY A 633 -28.90 -53.74 -53.61
N ASN A 634 -27.70 -54.28 -53.79
CA ASN A 634 -27.12 -55.30 -52.90
C ASN A 634 -25.87 -54.80 -52.16
N TYR A 635 -25.83 -55.07 -50.85
CA TYR A 635 -24.69 -54.79 -49.98
C TYR A 635 -23.55 -55.78 -50.25
N ALA A 636 -22.35 -55.27 -50.51
CA ALA A 636 -21.13 -56.09 -50.42
C ALA A 636 -20.72 -56.24 -48.94
N PRO A 637 -20.34 -57.43 -48.46
CA PRO A 637 -19.80 -57.58 -47.13
C PRO A 637 -18.45 -56.87 -47.04
N SER A 638 -18.24 -56.10 -45.97
CA SER A 638 -17.04 -55.28 -45.78
C SER A 638 -15.78 -56.14 -45.82
N MET A 639 -14.76 -55.69 -46.54
CA MET A 639 -13.43 -56.27 -46.44
C MET A 639 -12.96 -56.18 -44.99
N ARG A 640 -12.79 -57.36 -44.40
CA ARG A 640 -12.25 -57.58 -43.07
C ARG A 640 -10.79 -57.13 -43.08
N SER A 641 -10.46 -56.07 -42.34
CA SER A 641 -9.06 -55.73 -42.03
C SER A 641 -8.40 -56.94 -41.36
N GLY A 642 -7.49 -57.57 -42.09
CA GLY A 642 -6.77 -58.76 -41.67
C GLY A 642 -5.84 -58.45 -40.51
N ARG A 643 -6.12 -59.08 -39.37
CA ARG A 643 -5.22 -59.18 -38.23
C ARG A 643 -3.95 -59.91 -38.68
N VAL A 644 -2.81 -59.24 -38.65
CA VAL A 644 -1.48 -59.85 -38.82
C VAL A 644 -1.30 -60.86 -37.69
N SER A 645 -1.37 -62.16 -38.04
CA SER A 645 -0.93 -63.26 -37.19
C SER A 645 0.27 -63.91 -37.86
N SER A 646 1.41 -63.88 -37.15
CA SER A 646 2.66 -64.54 -37.49
C SER A 646 2.44 -66.06 -37.69
N ARG A 647 2.68 -66.58 -38.90
CA ARG A 647 3.25 -67.92 -39.16
C ARG A 647 3.52 -68.17 -40.66
N THR A 648 4.81 -68.34 -40.92
CA THR A 648 5.50 -69.14 -41.95
C THR A 648 4.72 -69.72 -43.15
N LEU A 649 5.10 -69.21 -44.33
CA LEU A 649 5.17 -69.79 -45.68
C LEU A 649 4.68 -71.24 -45.93
N HIS A 650 3.79 -71.38 -46.92
CA HIS A 650 3.90 -72.33 -48.04
C HIS A 650 2.99 -71.87 -49.21
N TYR A 651 3.55 -71.67 -50.41
CA TYR A 651 2.84 -71.45 -51.68
C TYR A 651 2.45 -72.80 -52.32
N PRO A 652 1.40 -72.87 -53.17
CA PRO A 652 1.64 -72.80 -54.61
C PRO A 652 0.63 -72.01 -55.49
N GLN A 653 1.24 -71.45 -56.54
CA GLN A 653 0.82 -70.93 -57.86
C GLN A 653 -0.59 -71.19 -58.41
N PHE A 654 -1.18 -70.16 -59.05
CA PHE A 654 -1.60 -70.03 -60.48
C PHE A 654 -2.14 -68.58 -60.66
N GLY A 655 -1.57 -67.71 -61.49
CA GLY A 655 -1.88 -67.53 -62.93
C GLY A 655 -2.61 -66.17 -63.16
N PRO A 656 -2.38 -65.42 -64.26
CA PRO A 656 -2.44 -63.95 -64.26
C PRO A 656 -3.75 -63.38 -64.83
N PHE A 657 -4.23 -62.23 -64.32
CA PHE A 657 -5.13 -61.34 -65.07
C PHE A 657 -4.95 -59.85 -64.72
N GLU A 658 -4.69 -59.12 -65.79
CA GLU A 658 -4.82 -57.70 -66.17
C GLU A 658 -5.17 -56.57 -65.18
N LYS A 659 -4.33 -55.54 -65.27
CA LYS A 659 -4.51 -54.08 -65.09
C LYS A 659 -5.94 -53.53 -64.94
N GLY A 660 -6.10 -52.74 -63.87
CA GLY A 660 -7.10 -51.68 -63.76
C GLY A 660 -7.25 -51.21 -62.31
N VAL A 661 -6.31 -50.38 -61.81
CA VAL A 661 -6.45 -49.73 -60.50
C VAL A 661 -6.45 -48.23 -60.73
N GLU A 662 -7.64 -47.63 -60.73
CA GLU A 662 -7.80 -46.23 -60.36
C GLU A 662 -7.41 -46.09 -58.89
N GLN A 663 -6.51 -45.16 -58.60
CA GLN A 663 -5.95 -44.93 -57.28
C GLN A 663 -6.97 -44.09 -56.48
N GLU A 664 -7.78 -44.73 -55.63
CA GLU A 664 -8.65 -44.04 -54.66
C GLU A 664 -7.79 -43.30 -53.63
N GLU A 665 -7.96 -41.97 -53.54
CA GLU A 665 -7.35 -41.12 -52.50
C GLU A 665 -8.10 -41.32 -51.18
N GLU A 666 -7.49 -42.06 -50.25
CA GLU A 666 -8.02 -42.27 -48.90
C GLU A 666 -7.86 -41.01 -48.02
N LEU A 667 -8.97 -40.51 -47.47
CA LEU A 667 -8.98 -39.55 -46.37
C LEU A 667 -8.38 -40.18 -45.10
N GLU A 668 -7.20 -39.71 -44.68
CA GLU A 668 -6.57 -40.16 -43.42
C GLU A 668 -7.36 -39.64 -42.20
N ASP A 669 -7.80 -40.57 -41.34
CA ASP A 669 -8.44 -40.28 -40.04
C ASP A 669 -7.52 -39.43 -39.15
N LEU A 670 -8.06 -38.38 -38.51
CA LEU A 670 -7.33 -37.52 -37.59
C LEU A 670 -6.76 -38.32 -36.41
N GLU A 671 -7.45 -39.36 -35.94
CA GLU A 671 -6.96 -40.27 -34.89
C GLU A 671 -5.72 -41.05 -35.35
N TYR A 672 -5.75 -41.52 -36.60
CA TYR A 672 -4.61 -42.18 -37.25
C TYR A 672 -3.44 -41.21 -37.46
N LEU A 673 -3.72 -39.98 -37.89
CA LEU A 673 -2.72 -38.93 -38.05
C LEU A 673 -2.07 -38.54 -36.72
N MET A 674 -2.86 -38.43 -35.65
CA MET A 674 -2.38 -38.13 -34.30
C MET A 674 -1.47 -39.23 -33.75
N ARG A 675 -1.83 -40.50 -33.96
CA ARG A 675 -0.99 -41.66 -33.62
C ARG A 675 0.27 -41.74 -34.47
N LYS A 676 0.17 -41.54 -35.78
CA LYS A 676 1.28 -41.60 -36.75
C LYS A 676 2.29 -40.47 -36.56
N LEU A 677 1.84 -39.29 -36.16
CA LEU A 677 2.70 -38.12 -35.89
C LEU A 677 3.20 -38.06 -34.43
N GLY A 678 2.79 -39.00 -33.57
CA GLY A 678 3.23 -39.04 -32.18
C GLY A 678 2.79 -37.81 -31.38
N LEU A 679 1.63 -37.21 -31.71
CA LEU A 679 1.13 -35.97 -31.12
C LEU A 679 0.86 -36.06 -29.59
N GLY A 680 0.94 -37.26 -29.01
CA GLY A 680 0.84 -37.50 -27.56
C GLY A 680 2.15 -37.81 -26.82
N ASN A 681 3.29 -38.01 -27.51
CA ASN A 681 4.55 -38.49 -26.90
C ASN A 681 5.81 -37.70 -27.31
N GLY A 682 5.68 -36.61 -28.08
CA GLY A 682 6.82 -35.93 -28.71
C GLY A 682 7.16 -34.55 -28.13
N MET A 683 8.47 -34.25 -28.06
CA MET A 683 8.95 -32.87 -27.92
C MET A 683 8.48 -32.00 -29.10
N SER A 684 8.23 -30.73 -28.81
CA SER A 684 7.51 -29.76 -29.63
C SER A 684 8.01 -29.58 -31.08
N ARG A 685 9.27 -29.93 -31.40
CA ARG A 685 9.82 -29.92 -32.77
C ARG A 685 9.17 -30.95 -33.71
N ALA A 686 8.84 -32.15 -33.22
CA ALA A 686 8.24 -33.22 -34.03
C ALA A 686 6.78 -32.91 -34.35
N VAL A 687 6.07 -32.36 -33.35
CA VAL A 687 4.71 -31.84 -33.47
C VAL A 687 4.65 -30.73 -34.53
N VAL A 688 5.55 -29.75 -34.48
CA VAL A 688 5.62 -28.65 -35.46
C VAL A 688 5.87 -29.15 -36.88
N LYS A 689 6.79 -30.09 -37.09
CA LYS A 689 7.03 -30.69 -38.41
C LYS A 689 5.82 -31.45 -38.94
N GLY A 690 5.09 -32.13 -38.07
CA GLY A 690 3.87 -32.87 -38.43
C GLY A 690 2.64 -31.99 -38.71
N VAL A 691 2.64 -30.77 -38.18
CA VAL A 691 1.51 -29.82 -38.20
C VAL A 691 1.64 -28.76 -39.30
N LYS A 692 2.85 -28.41 -39.73
CA LYS A 692 3.10 -27.35 -40.72
C LYS A 692 2.41 -27.67 -42.06
N GLY A 693 1.57 -26.74 -42.52
CA GLY A 693 0.88 -26.82 -43.82
C GLY A 693 -0.46 -27.56 -43.80
N LYS A 694 -0.87 -28.17 -42.69
CA LYS A 694 -2.13 -28.91 -42.60
C LYS A 694 -3.30 -28.01 -42.22
N ARG A 695 -4.48 -28.31 -42.77
CA ARG A 695 -5.75 -27.65 -42.45
C ARG A 695 -6.74 -28.62 -41.84
N ILE A 696 -7.57 -28.09 -40.93
CA ILE A 696 -8.72 -28.77 -40.35
C ILE A 696 -9.98 -28.13 -40.91
N TYR A 697 -10.91 -28.97 -41.33
CA TYR A 697 -12.26 -28.61 -41.73
C TYR A 697 -13.26 -29.27 -40.79
N CYS A 698 -14.31 -28.55 -40.45
CA CYS A 698 -15.41 -29.03 -39.61
C CYS A 698 -16.73 -28.73 -40.34
N GLY A 699 -17.56 -29.74 -40.56
CA GLY A 699 -18.86 -29.58 -41.23
C GLY A 699 -19.99 -30.21 -40.43
N ALA A 700 -21.17 -29.57 -40.43
CA ALA A 700 -22.40 -30.16 -39.89
C ALA A 700 -23.09 -30.99 -40.98
N TYR A 701 -23.49 -32.21 -40.64
CA TYR A 701 -24.25 -33.13 -41.47
C TYR A 701 -25.66 -33.26 -40.89
N LEU A 702 -26.66 -32.95 -41.71
CA LEU A 702 -28.07 -33.09 -41.34
C LEU A 702 -28.40 -34.58 -41.14
N GLY A 703 -28.98 -34.92 -39.99
CA GLY A 703 -29.50 -36.27 -39.75
C GLY A 703 -30.61 -36.64 -40.75
N GLU A 704 -30.73 -37.92 -41.12
CA GLU A 704 -31.94 -38.38 -41.81
C GLU A 704 -33.17 -38.25 -40.88
N MET A 705 -34.39 -38.17 -41.42
CA MET A 705 -35.63 -37.90 -40.65
C MET A 705 -35.69 -38.70 -39.33
N GLY A 706 -35.51 -38.01 -38.20
CA GLY A 706 -35.53 -38.58 -36.85
C GLY A 706 -34.17 -38.72 -36.16
N GLU A 707 -33.05 -38.49 -36.84
CA GLU A 707 -31.70 -38.43 -36.25
C GLU A 707 -31.25 -36.98 -35.99
N ALA A 708 -30.45 -36.77 -34.94
CA ALA A 708 -29.86 -35.47 -34.62
C ALA A 708 -28.72 -35.11 -35.60
N ASP A 709 -28.62 -33.83 -35.94
CA ASP A 709 -27.51 -33.30 -36.74
C ASP A 709 -26.18 -33.55 -36.04
N HIS A 710 -25.17 -33.99 -36.80
CA HIS A 710 -23.87 -34.43 -36.28
C HIS A 710 -22.72 -33.81 -37.08
N ILE A 711 -21.53 -33.75 -36.48
CA ILE A 711 -20.39 -33.05 -37.06
C ILE A 711 -19.28 -34.02 -37.44
N VAL A 712 -18.64 -33.76 -38.59
CA VAL A 712 -17.50 -34.50 -39.09
C VAL A 712 -16.27 -33.59 -39.15
N ILE A 713 -15.17 -34.01 -38.54
CA ILE A 713 -13.86 -33.35 -38.62
C ILE A 713 -13.00 -34.05 -39.67
N VAL A 714 -12.43 -33.28 -40.59
CA VAL A 714 -11.59 -33.80 -41.68
C VAL A 714 -10.25 -33.04 -41.70
N THR A 715 -9.14 -33.79 -41.82
CA THR A 715 -7.81 -33.23 -42.11
C THR A 715 -7.41 -33.49 -43.55
N GLU A 716 -6.93 -32.46 -44.26
CA GLU A 716 -6.56 -32.60 -45.67
C GLU A 716 -5.26 -33.39 -45.85
N LYS A 717 -5.27 -34.31 -46.83
CA LYS A 717 -4.09 -34.73 -47.58
C LYS A 717 -4.48 -34.75 -49.06
N ASP A 718 -3.97 -33.74 -49.77
CA ASP A 718 -4.05 -33.48 -51.22
C ASP A 718 -5.47 -33.35 -51.84
N ARG A 719 -5.84 -32.10 -52.15
CA ARG A 719 -6.88 -31.65 -53.11
C ARG A 719 -8.13 -32.55 -53.25
N VAL A 720 -8.99 -32.53 -52.25
CA VAL A 720 -10.40 -32.93 -52.45
C VAL A 720 -11.11 -31.80 -53.22
N ARG A 721 -11.43 -32.02 -54.49
CA ARG A 721 -12.43 -31.20 -55.20
C ARG A 721 -13.74 -31.25 -54.39
N PRO A 722 -14.48 -30.14 -54.25
CA PRO A 722 -15.68 -30.07 -53.44
C PRO A 722 -16.61 -31.23 -53.80
N LEU A 723 -16.90 -32.09 -52.83
CA LEU A 723 -17.88 -33.15 -52.99
C LEU A 723 -19.25 -32.48 -53.19
N VAL A 724 -19.69 -32.51 -54.45
CA VAL A 724 -21.05 -32.23 -54.95
C VAL A 724 -21.42 -30.74 -55.01
N GLU A 725 -21.35 -30.19 -56.24
CA GLU A 725 -22.18 -29.06 -56.67
C GLU A 725 -23.66 -29.39 -56.37
N ASN A 726 -24.31 -28.56 -55.54
CA ASN A 726 -25.75 -28.56 -55.24
C ASN A 726 -26.31 -29.30 -54.00
N LYS A 727 -25.52 -29.56 -52.94
CA LYS A 727 -26.11 -29.77 -51.60
C LYS A 727 -25.40 -28.93 -50.54
N LEU A 728 -26.12 -27.89 -50.10
CA LEU A 728 -25.86 -26.94 -49.02
C LEU A 728 -24.55 -27.14 -48.24
N TYR A 729 -23.57 -26.31 -48.59
CA TYR A 729 -22.73 -25.67 -47.59
C TYR A 729 -23.63 -24.85 -46.67
N CYS A 730 -23.36 -24.87 -45.36
CA CYS A 730 -24.06 -24.01 -44.39
C CYS A 730 -24.00 -22.53 -44.80
#